data_AF-A0A8J5X3E0-F1
#
_entry.id   AF-A0A8J5X3E0-F1
#
_cell.length_a   1.000
_cell.length_b   1.000
_cell.length_c   1.000
_cell.angle_alpha   90.00
_cell.angle_beta   90.00
_cell.angle_gamma   90.00
#
_symmetry.space_group_name_H-M   'P 1'
#
loop_
_entity.id
_entity.type
_entity.pdbx_description
1 polymer ?
#
loop_
_entity_poly.entity_id
_entity_poly.type
_entity_poly.pdbx_seq_one_letter_code
_entity_poly.pdbx_strand_id
1 'polypeptide(L)'
;MATGSGKSICYQIPPLVTKKTAVIISPLLSLMQDQVMSLKQRGVKSEYLGSTQTDTSVSGDAEKGMFDVLYMTPEKAVSLTSRFWSNLQAAGICLLAVDEAHCISEWGHDFRTEYKQLHVLRDLLVSVPFVALTATATQRVRGDIASSLTLHNPHIVVGSFDRPNLFYGVKSCNRSMSFINELVKDVSKNCTVGGSTIIYCTTIRETEQVHDALVTAGIKSGIYHGRMGSKAREESHRSFVRDETLVMVATIAFGMGIDKPDVRCVIHYGCPKSLESYYQESGRCGRDGLPSVCWLYYQRSDFTKADFYCAEAKSTTQKKAIMESFMAAQKYCLLATCHRNFLLQYFGEERTTDCCNCDNCTRTKNERDLSKESFLLLSCIRSCGGRWGLNLPIDVLRGSRGKKIVDNNFDKLPLHGRGKDYPPNWWKALGSVLLANDYLKETVRDTFRCVSVSPNGNRFLSSADKVDGAPLFLQLSAEMIDLEGPGSLPHNEGGLNPLGPSESERFSEDELKLYQVLVNVRMQLAQDIGTAPYAICGDQTLRNFVKMRPSTTARMANIDGVNQHFISRYSSVFIQNITQLAKELNLQVDDSSAGESIAVVPKPAQNNLPRSLGDSKFCSWELWHKMKLSFQKIAHFRRAVPIKEQTVISYILDAARDGCEMNWSRFCEELGLTLEIASQIRLAITKVGSPEKLKPIKEELPENVTYEMIKTFLTIEGVGLSEQVFRSVPTDGSEADENDNQGCSVLTVDVCDASPSTKRGQTDGTLIYGDEPASKLQKIDEQDVKSTATEDAILEMVAGRDGVSLEDVVKHFNGSKRECVEILDSLECNFLVYKRNGSYMVL
;
A
#
# COMPACT_ATOMS: atom_id res chain seq x y z
N MET A 1 10.82 -2.67 0.51
CA MET A 1 10.18 -1.36 0.75
C MET A 1 9.76 -0.78 -0.59
N ALA A 2 8.47 -0.48 -0.80
CA ALA A 2 7.95 0.03 -2.07
C ALA A 2 8.68 1.27 -2.62
N THR A 3 8.45 1.58 -3.89
CA THR A 3 8.77 2.91 -4.46
C THR A 3 8.02 4.01 -3.67
N GLY A 4 8.66 5.16 -3.43
CA GLY A 4 8.08 6.25 -2.64
C GLY A 4 8.06 6.08 -1.11
N SER A 5 8.19 4.86 -0.57
CA SER A 5 8.09 4.57 0.89
C SER A 5 9.26 5.07 1.77
N GLY A 6 10.01 6.09 1.35
CA GLY A 6 11.05 6.71 2.19
C GLY A 6 12.36 5.95 2.36
N LYS A 7 12.68 4.96 1.50
CA LYS A 7 13.93 4.14 1.59
C LYS A 7 15.21 4.93 1.94
N SER A 8 15.38 6.12 1.35
CA SER A 8 16.59 6.93 1.55
C SER A 8 16.78 7.38 3.00
N ILE A 9 15.71 7.53 3.77
CA ILE A 9 15.77 7.97 5.17
C ILE A 9 16.55 6.98 6.05
N CYS A 10 16.49 5.68 5.71
CA CYS A 10 17.15 4.59 6.42
C CYS A 10 18.69 4.68 6.39
N TYR A 11 19.27 5.40 5.43
CA TYR A 11 20.72 5.66 5.35
C TYR A 11 21.08 7.15 5.47
N GLN A 12 20.13 8.07 5.31
CA GLN A 12 20.36 9.52 5.45
C GLN A 12 20.28 10.03 6.90
N ILE A 13 19.46 9.42 7.78
CA ILE A 13 19.39 9.81 9.21
C ILE A 13 20.62 9.36 10.04
N PRO A 14 21.09 8.09 9.97
CA PRO A 14 22.18 7.61 10.81
C PRO A 14 23.45 8.48 10.89
N PRO A 15 24.00 9.06 9.79
CA PRO A 15 25.17 9.92 9.89
C PRO A 15 24.92 11.21 10.67
N LEU A 16 23.71 11.76 10.58
CA LEU A 16 23.31 12.99 11.28
C LEU A 16 23.22 12.77 12.79
N VAL A 17 22.88 11.56 13.24
CA VAL A 17 22.83 11.16 14.65
C VAL A 17 24.22 10.81 15.16
N THR A 18 24.95 9.96 14.44
CA THR A 18 26.25 9.41 14.88
C THR A 18 27.44 10.35 14.64
N LYS A 19 27.25 11.46 13.90
CA LYS A 19 28.30 12.41 13.48
C LYS A 19 29.49 11.73 12.79
N LYS A 20 29.18 10.76 11.93
CA LYS A 20 30.12 9.93 11.16
C LYS A 20 29.61 9.76 9.73
N THR A 21 30.51 9.57 8.76
CA THR A 21 30.14 9.45 7.35
C THR A 21 29.30 8.19 7.08
N ALA A 22 28.21 8.32 6.34
CA ALA A 22 27.54 7.21 5.67
C ALA A 22 28.04 7.09 4.22
N VAL A 23 28.42 5.90 3.78
CA VAL A 23 28.82 5.63 2.39
C VAL A 23 27.67 4.95 1.65
N ILE A 24 27.21 5.53 0.54
CA ILE A 24 26.06 5.02 -0.21
C ILE A 24 26.54 4.60 -1.61
N ILE A 25 26.51 3.30 -1.89
CA ILE A 25 26.74 2.75 -3.23
C ILE A 25 25.43 2.81 -4.01
N SER A 26 25.45 3.43 -5.20
CA SER A 26 24.27 3.54 -6.07
C SER A 26 24.65 3.38 -7.54
N PRO A 27 23.78 2.81 -8.42
CA PRO A 27 24.16 2.47 -9.79
C PRO A 27 24.11 3.66 -10.77
N LEU A 28 23.64 4.83 -10.34
CA LEU A 28 23.11 5.86 -11.23
C LEU A 28 23.62 7.25 -10.84
N LEU A 29 24.52 7.80 -11.66
CA LEU A 29 25.14 9.10 -11.41
C LEU A 29 24.10 10.23 -11.26
N SER A 30 23.06 10.26 -12.10
CA SER A 30 22.00 11.28 -12.02
C SER A 30 21.23 11.22 -10.70
N LEU A 31 20.87 10.01 -10.24
CA LEU A 31 20.19 9.82 -8.95
C LEU A 31 21.07 10.31 -7.78
N MET A 32 22.37 10.00 -7.82
CA MET A 32 23.32 10.49 -6.81
C MET A 32 23.44 12.01 -6.83
N GLN A 33 23.51 12.63 -8.01
CA GLN A 33 23.55 14.08 -8.16
C GLN A 33 22.28 14.75 -7.59
N ASP A 34 21.10 14.24 -7.92
CA ASP A 34 19.82 14.76 -7.41
C ASP A 34 19.72 14.63 -5.88
N GLN A 35 20.13 13.49 -5.30
CA GLN A 35 20.13 13.29 -3.85
C GLN A 35 21.16 14.19 -3.15
N VAL A 36 22.38 14.34 -3.69
CA VAL A 36 23.40 15.25 -3.16
C VAL A 36 22.93 16.71 -3.22
N MET A 37 22.31 17.14 -4.31
CA MET A 37 21.73 18.49 -4.40
C MET A 37 20.64 18.72 -3.35
N SER A 38 19.72 17.76 -3.17
CA SER A 38 18.65 17.82 -2.17
C SER A 38 19.19 17.86 -0.72
N LEU A 39 20.23 17.07 -0.43
CA LEU A 39 20.89 17.06 0.88
C LEU A 39 21.66 18.36 1.16
N LYS A 40 22.42 18.88 0.20
CA LYS A 40 23.11 20.18 0.31
C LYS A 40 22.12 21.32 0.56
N GLN A 41 20.96 21.34 -0.12
CA GLN A 41 19.90 22.33 0.11
C GLN A 41 19.31 22.28 1.54
N ARG A 42 19.37 21.12 2.19
CA ARG A 42 18.95 20.91 3.60
C ARG A 42 20.07 21.14 4.62
N GLY A 43 21.25 21.59 4.18
CA GLY A 43 22.41 21.85 5.04
C GLY A 43 23.22 20.60 5.42
N VAL A 44 22.94 19.44 4.83
CA VAL A 44 23.70 18.20 5.06
C VAL A 44 24.96 18.19 4.20
N LYS A 45 26.13 17.93 4.80
CA LYS A 45 27.40 17.86 4.06
C LYS A 45 27.41 16.57 3.25
N SER A 46 27.15 16.67 1.96
CA SER A 46 27.08 15.52 1.07
C SER A 46 27.84 15.75 -0.22
N GLU A 47 28.41 14.69 -0.78
CA GLU A 47 29.06 14.73 -2.08
C GLU A 47 29.00 13.35 -2.78
N TYR A 48 29.27 13.31 -4.08
CA TYR A 48 29.44 12.06 -4.82
C TYR A 48 30.87 11.89 -5.38
N LEU A 49 31.32 10.63 -5.39
CA LEU A 49 32.59 10.21 -5.95
C LEU A 49 32.34 9.17 -7.05
N GLY A 50 32.53 9.59 -8.31
CA GLY A 50 32.37 8.74 -9.49
C GLY A 50 33.54 8.91 -10.47
N SER A 51 33.53 8.15 -11.57
CA SER A 51 34.54 8.23 -12.63
C SER A 51 34.54 9.56 -13.39
N THR A 52 33.43 10.31 -13.34
CA THR A 52 33.24 11.61 -14.01
C THR A 52 33.44 12.82 -13.07
N GLN A 53 33.91 12.62 -11.84
CA GLN A 53 34.15 13.71 -10.89
C GLN A 53 35.36 14.54 -11.36
N THR A 54 35.15 15.84 -11.58
CA THR A 54 36.20 16.78 -12.02
C THR A 54 36.96 17.42 -10.86
N ASP A 55 36.34 17.47 -9.68
CA ASP A 55 36.99 18.01 -8.49
C ASP A 55 37.83 16.94 -7.78
N THR A 56 39.15 17.14 -7.76
CA THR A 56 40.12 16.23 -7.14
C THR A 56 40.20 16.37 -5.63
N SER A 57 39.70 17.47 -5.04
CA SER A 57 39.70 17.70 -3.58
C SER A 57 38.77 16.74 -2.84
N VAL A 58 37.63 16.40 -3.46
CA VAL A 58 36.58 15.53 -2.91
C VAL A 58 37.13 14.21 -2.37
N SER A 59 38.09 13.59 -3.05
CA SER A 59 38.68 12.32 -2.59
C SER A 59 39.50 12.50 -1.31
N GLY A 60 40.25 13.60 -1.19
CA GLY A 60 41.05 13.90 -0.01
C GLY A 60 40.21 14.35 1.19
N ASP A 61 39.10 15.03 0.95
CA ASP A 61 38.17 15.45 2.02
C ASP A 61 37.24 14.32 2.46
N ALA A 62 36.93 13.37 1.56
CA ALA A 62 36.33 12.09 1.92
C ALA A 62 37.23 11.28 2.86
N GLU A 63 38.53 11.14 2.58
CA GLU A 63 39.47 10.42 3.48
C GLU A 63 39.54 11.04 4.89
N LYS A 64 39.23 12.34 5.04
CA LYS A 64 39.20 13.06 6.32
C LYS A 64 37.82 13.00 7.02
N GLY A 65 36.81 12.37 6.43
CA GLY A 65 35.45 12.32 6.98
C GLY A 65 34.71 13.67 6.96
N MET A 66 34.99 14.55 5.98
CA MET A 66 34.37 15.89 5.92
C MET A 66 32.88 15.89 5.51
N PHE A 67 32.37 14.75 5.03
CA PHE A 67 30.99 14.59 4.56
C PHE A 67 30.18 13.71 5.52
N ASP A 68 28.94 14.12 5.81
CA ASP A 68 27.94 13.29 6.49
C ASP A 68 27.50 12.14 5.57
N VAL A 69 27.35 12.40 4.27
CA VAL A 69 26.83 11.44 3.28
C VAL A 69 27.71 11.44 2.03
N LEU A 70 28.33 10.31 1.72
CA LEU A 70 29.21 10.14 0.55
C LEU A 70 28.65 9.10 -0.42
N TYR A 71 28.17 9.55 -1.57
CA TYR A 71 27.67 8.67 -2.64
C TYR A 71 28.82 8.16 -3.53
N MET A 72 28.75 6.90 -3.97
CA MET A 72 29.72 6.30 -4.90
C MET A 72 29.06 5.41 -5.95
N THR A 73 29.65 5.35 -7.14
CA THR A 73 29.33 4.27 -8.09
C THR A 73 30.03 2.97 -7.64
N PRO A 74 29.48 1.77 -7.95
CA PRO A 74 30.11 0.51 -7.54
C PRO A 74 31.52 0.32 -8.14
N GLU A 75 31.74 0.75 -9.39
CA GLU A 75 33.05 0.75 -10.04
C GLU A 75 34.06 1.59 -9.25
N LYS A 76 33.62 2.75 -8.75
CA LYS A 76 34.47 3.66 -8.00
C LYS A 76 34.79 3.07 -6.61
N ALA A 77 33.80 2.53 -5.91
CA ALA A 77 34.00 1.92 -4.60
C ALA A 77 35.00 0.74 -4.63
N VAL A 78 34.90 -0.13 -5.64
CA VAL A 78 35.80 -1.29 -5.81
C VAL A 78 37.20 -0.89 -6.30
N SER A 79 37.33 0.21 -7.06
CA SER A 79 38.64 0.68 -7.56
C SER A 79 39.43 1.57 -6.60
N LEU A 80 38.87 1.93 -5.44
CA LEU A 80 39.58 2.69 -4.42
C LEU A 80 40.58 1.82 -3.64
N THR A 81 41.73 2.41 -3.31
CA THR A 81 42.80 1.69 -2.60
C THR A 81 42.41 1.37 -1.16
N SER A 82 42.98 0.32 -0.57
CA SER A 82 42.78 -0.01 0.85
C SER A 82 43.16 1.16 1.78
N ARG A 83 44.15 1.99 1.40
CA ARG A 83 44.52 3.21 2.13
C ARG A 83 43.35 4.20 2.26
N PHE A 84 42.60 4.43 1.18
CA PHE A 84 41.44 5.32 1.20
C PHE A 84 40.41 4.83 2.23
N TRP A 85 40.08 3.54 2.17
CA TRP A 85 39.11 2.91 3.07
C TRP A 85 39.59 2.93 4.52
N SER A 86 40.87 2.64 4.78
CA SER A 86 41.45 2.72 6.13
C SER A 86 41.42 4.15 6.69
N ASN A 87 41.74 5.17 5.88
CA ASN A 87 41.70 6.57 6.30
C ASN A 87 40.26 7.01 6.63
N LEU A 88 39.30 6.72 5.75
CA LEU A 88 37.89 7.04 5.98
C LEU A 88 37.28 6.27 7.17
N GLN A 89 37.67 5.00 7.37
CA GLN A 89 37.25 4.23 8.55
C GLN A 89 37.82 4.80 9.85
N ALA A 90 39.07 5.30 9.84
CA ALA A 90 39.68 5.97 10.98
C ALA A 90 39.04 7.34 11.28
N ALA A 91 38.61 8.09 10.25
CA ALA A 91 37.82 9.30 10.42
C ALA A 91 36.40 8.99 10.96
N GLY A 92 35.81 7.87 10.53
CA GLY A 92 34.62 7.27 11.12
C GLY A 92 33.49 7.06 10.11
N ILE A 93 33.20 5.79 9.81
CA ILE A 93 32.04 5.38 9.01
C ILE A 93 30.94 4.88 9.95
N CYS A 94 29.69 5.34 9.77
CA CYS A 94 28.54 4.82 10.53
C CYS A 94 27.89 3.60 9.86
N LEU A 95 27.81 3.59 8.52
CA LEU A 95 27.28 2.48 7.72
C LEU A 95 27.78 2.54 6.27
N LEU A 96 27.68 1.40 5.59
CA LEU A 96 27.73 1.32 4.13
C LEU A 96 26.36 0.85 3.61
N ALA A 97 25.66 1.73 2.88
CA ALA A 97 24.42 1.40 2.20
C ALA A 97 24.68 0.95 0.76
N VAL A 98 24.03 -0.12 0.34
CA VAL A 98 23.96 -0.56 -1.07
C VAL A 98 22.53 -0.30 -1.52
N ASP A 99 22.33 0.79 -2.27
CA ASP A 99 21.03 1.14 -2.86
C ASP A 99 20.81 0.40 -4.18
N GLU A 100 19.54 0.21 -4.54
CA GLU A 100 19.10 -0.67 -5.65
C GLU A 100 19.83 -2.03 -5.70
N ALA A 101 20.02 -2.64 -4.52
CA ALA A 101 20.80 -3.87 -4.31
C ALA A 101 20.36 -5.07 -5.17
N HIS A 102 19.17 -5.04 -5.79
CA HIS A 102 18.73 -6.04 -6.76
C HIS A 102 19.71 -6.19 -7.95
N CYS A 103 20.51 -5.16 -8.27
CA CYS A 103 21.54 -5.20 -9.30
C CYS A 103 22.60 -6.30 -9.09
N ILE A 104 22.74 -6.88 -7.89
CA ILE A 104 23.72 -7.93 -7.60
C ILE A 104 23.33 -9.31 -8.13
N SER A 105 22.04 -9.55 -8.37
CA SER A 105 21.49 -10.86 -8.77
C SER A 105 21.26 -10.94 -10.28
N GLU A 106 21.64 -12.06 -10.90
CA GLU A 106 21.26 -12.40 -12.28
C GLU A 106 19.75 -12.65 -12.46
N TRP A 107 19.01 -12.79 -11.35
CA TRP A 107 17.55 -12.85 -11.29
C TRP A 107 16.92 -11.48 -11.00
N GLY A 108 17.73 -10.42 -10.86
CA GLY A 108 17.29 -9.03 -10.85
C GLY A 108 17.11 -8.45 -12.26
N HIS A 109 16.30 -7.41 -12.40
CA HIS A 109 15.92 -6.83 -13.70
C HIS A 109 16.92 -5.81 -14.28
N ASP A 110 17.96 -5.44 -13.52
CA ASP A 110 19.09 -4.61 -13.92
C ASP A 110 20.42 -5.17 -13.35
N PHE A 111 20.75 -6.42 -13.71
CA PHE A 111 21.97 -7.09 -13.22
C PHE A 111 23.26 -6.36 -13.65
N ARG A 112 24.17 -6.13 -12.68
CA ARG A 112 25.47 -5.47 -12.85
C ARG A 112 26.58 -6.30 -12.21
N THR A 113 27.70 -6.44 -12.92
CA THR A 113 28.82 -7.31 -12.51
C THR A 113 29.58 -6.72 -11.32
N GLU A 114 29.64 -5.39 -11.30
CA GLU A 114 30.31 -4.51 -10.36
C GLU A 114 29.71 -4.67 -8.94
N TYR A 115 28.39 -4.88 -8.86
CA TYR A 115 27.71 -5.13 -7.58
C TYR A 115 28.16 -6.45 -6.93
N LYS A 116 28.44 -7.50 -7.71
CA LYS A 116 28.96 -8.77 -7.16
C LYS A 116 30.36 -8.61 -6.54
N GLN A 117 31.12 -7.59 -6.94
CA GLN A 117 32.44 -7.32 -6.39
C GLN A 117 32.40 -6.58 -5.05
N LEU A 118 31.25 -6.03 -4.62
CA LEU A 118 31.14 -5.28 -3.35
C LEU A 118 31.43 -6.12 -2.09
N HIS A 119 31.46 -7.45 -2.18
CA HIS A 119 31.88 -8.32 -1.08
C HIS A 119 33.30 -8.02 -0.59
N VAL A 120 34.21 -7.54 -1.46
CA VAL A 120 35.61 -7.21 -1.05
C VAL A 120 35.67 -6.08 -0.03
N LEU A 121 34.63 -5.24 0.05
CA LEU A 121 34.52 -4.18 1.06
C LEU A 121 34.20 -4.74 2.44
N ARG A 122 33.68 -5.97 2.57
CA ARG A 122 33.47 -6.63 3.88
C ARG A 122 34.79 -6.86 4.60
N ASP A 123 35.81 -7.31 3.87
CA ASP A 123 37.12 -7.64 4.41
C ASP A 123 37.91 -6.39 4.84
N LEU A 124 37.65 -5.25 4.18
CA LEU A 124 38.21 -3.95 4.55
C LEU A 124 37.44 -3.30 5.71
N LEU A 125 36.11 -3.36 5.69
CA LEU A 125 35.23 -2.60 6.58
C LEU A 125 34.55 -3.50 7.63
N VAL A 126 35.35 -4.38 8.27
CA VAL A 126 34.88 -5.43 9.20
C VAL A 126 33.96 -4.91 10.30
N SER A 127 34.22 -3.70 10.83
CA SER A 127 33.44 -3.07 11.90
C SER A 127 32.24 -2.24 11.44
N VAL A 128 31.99 -2.13 10.12
CA VAL A 128 30.98 -1.24 9.55
C VAL A 128 29.70 -2.03 9.21
N PRO A 129 28.52 -1.63 9.70
CA PRO A 129 27.27 -2.28 9.33
C PRO A 129 26.94 -2.01 7.86
N PHE A 130 26.56 -3.06 7.13
CA PHE A 130 26.10 -2.94 5.75
C PHE A 130 24.57 -2.99 5.69
N VAL A 131 23.95 -2.10 4.92
CA VAL A 131 22.50 -2.05 4.71
C VAL A 131 22.23 -2.20 3.22
N ALA A 132 21.40 -3.18 2.83
CA ALA A 132 21.01 -3.37 1.44
C ALA A 132 19.56 -2.93 1.22
N LEU A 133 19.32 -2.01 0.27
CA LEU A 133 18.01 -1.44 0.00
C LEU A 133 17.59 -1.71 -1.44
N THR A 134 16.30 -2.00 -1.65
CA THR A 134 15.73 -2.29 -2.96
C THR A 134 14.21 -2.18 -2.96
N ALA A 135 13.64 -1.80 -4.10
CA ALA A 135 12.20 -1.67 -4.31
C ALA A 135 11.52 -2.93 -4.88
N THR A 136 12.27 -3.81 -5.56
CA THR A 136 11.71 -4.84 -6.47
C THR A 136 12.23 -6.27 -6.21
N ALA A 137 12.93 -6.52 -5.11
CA ALA A 137 13.52 -7.84 -4.87
C ALA A 137 12.47 -8.88 -4.45
N THR A 138 12.25 -9.86 -5.34
CA THR A 138 11.54 -11.12 -5.03
C THR A 138 12.25 -11.90 -3.92
N GLN A 139 11.60 -12.92 -3.35
CA GLN A 139 12.18 -13.75 -2.28
C GLN A 139 13.54 -14.36 -2.65
N ARG A 140 13.70 -14.76 -3.92
CA ARG A 140 14.97 -15.29 -4.44
C ARG A 140 16.07 -14.22 -4.46
N VAL A 141 15.78 -13.05 -5.05
CA VAL A 141 16.73 -11.94 -5.15
C VAL A 141 17.17 -11.45 -3.77
N ARG A 142 16.29 -11.51 -2.75
CA ARG A 142 16.66 -11.22 -1.35
C ARG A 142 17.75 -12.17 -0.81
N GLY A 143 17.69 -13.46 -1.14
CA GLY A 143 18.72 -14.44 -0.77
C GLY A 143 20.05 -14.20 -1.50
N ASP A 144 19.99 -13.91 -2.81
CA ASP A 144 21.17 -13.56 -3.62
C ASP A 144 21.87 -12.30 -3.08
N ILE A 145 21.11 -11.27 -2.66
CA ILE A 145 21.66 -10.06 -2.02
C ILE A 145 22.39 -10.40 -0.71
N ALA A 146 21.74 -11.15 0.19
CA ALA A 146 22.30 -11.46 1.49
C ALA A 146 23.60 -12.29 1.39
N SER A 147 23.60 -13.28 0.51
CA SER A 147 24.78 -14.12 0.23
C SER A 147 25.90 -13.36 -0.47
N SER A 148 25.61 -12.60 -1.52
CA SER A 148 26.64 -11.90 -2.31
C SER A 148 27.20 -10.63 -1.67
N LEU A 149 26.53 -10.04 -0.67
CA LEU A 149 27.09 -8.99 0.19
C LEU A 149 27.66 -9.53 1.52
N THR A 150 27.78 -10.86 1.65
CA THR A 150 28.27 -11.55 2.86
C THR A 150 27.66 -10.99 4.14
N LEU A 151 26.33 -10.84 4.16
CA LEU A 151 25.61 -10.30 5.31
C LEU A 151 25.55 -11.36 6.43
N HIS A 152 26.15 -11.07 7.57
CA HIS A 152 26.11 -11.93 8.74
C HIS A 152 24.82 -11.70 9.54
N ASN A 153 23.94 -12.71 9.57
CA ASN A 153 22.64 -12.68 10.26
C ASN A 153 21.82 -11.38 10.05
N PRO A 154 21.52 -10.99 8.79
CA PRO A 154 20.88 -9.71 8.51
C PRO A 154 19.45 -9.64 9.04
N HIS A 155 19.09 -8.50 9.61
CA HIS A 155 17.69 -8.18 9.92
C HIS A 155 16.93 -7.83 8.62
N ILE A 156 16.07 -8.73 8.15
CA ILE A 156 15.35 -8.58 6.87
C ILE A 156 13.98 -7.94 7.10
N VAL A 157 13.82 -6.68 6.70
CA VAL A 157 12.54 -5.96 6.75
C VAL A 157 11.89 -5.92 5.36
N VAL A 158 10.67 -6.47 5.25
CA VAL A 158 9.85 -6.42 4.04
C VAL A 158 8.58 -5.63 4.35
N GLY A 159 8.61 -4.33 4.07
CA GLY A 159 7.38 -3.53 3.99
C GLY A 159 6.59 -3.87 2.73
N SER A 160 5.27 -3.66 2.79
CA SER A 160 4.33 -3.91 1.68
C SER A 160 4.77 -3.24 0.37
N PHE A 161 4.44 -3.90 -0.73
CA PHE A 161 4.57 -3.43 -2.11
C PHE A 161 3.30 -2.67 -2.57
N ASP A 162 2.26 -2.56 -1.74
CA ASP A 162 1.05 -1.84 -2.10
C ASP A 162 1.27 -0.33 -2.19
N ARG A 163 0.66 0.25 -3.22
CA ARG A 163 0.62 1.69 -3.50
C ARG A 163 -0.84 2.07 -3.69
N PRO A 164 -1.63 2.17 -2.60
CA PRO A 164 -3.09 2.27 -2.68
C PRO A 164 -3.58 3.52 -3.42
N ASN A 165 -2.74 4.57 -3.45
CA ASN A 165 -2.99 5.82 -4.16
C ASN A 165 -2.84 5.72 -5.70
N LEU A 166 -2.27 4.63 -6.22
CA LEU A 166 -2.10 4.42 -7.66
C LEU A 166 -3.25 3.61 -8.24
N PHE A 167 -4.02 4.21 -9.15
CA PHE A 167 -4.92 3.45 -10.02
C PHE A 167 -4.11 2.73 -11.10
N TYR A 168 -4.39 1.46 -11.35
CA TYR A 168 -3.80 0.69 -12.44
C TYR A 168 -4.85 0.36 -13.51
N GLY A 169 -4.54 0.60 -14.78
CA GLY A 169 -5.39 0.19 -15.89
C GLY A 169 -4.61 -0.30 -17.10
N VAL A 170 -5.22 -1.18 -17.89
CA VAL A 170 -4.61 -1.81 -19.06
C VAL A 170 -5.59 -1.76 -20.25
N LYS A 171 -5.13 -1.22 -21.38
CA LYS A 171 -5.93 -1.09 -22.61
C LYS A 171 -5.20 -1.70 -23.80
N SER A 172 -5.95 -2.32 -24.70
CA SER A 172 -5.42 -2.68 -26.01
C SER A 172 -5.29 -1.43 -26.90
N CYS A 173 -4.31 -1.41 -27.81
CA CYS A 173 -4.12 -0.31 -28.76
C CYS A 173 -3.72 -0.85 -30.14
N ASN A 174 -3.93 -0.05 -31.19
CA ASN A 174 -3.63 -0.41 -32.58
C ASN A 174 -2.47 0.40 -33.20
N ARG A 175 -1.78 1.22 -32.38
CA ARG A 175 -0.66 2.11 -32.76
C ARG A 175 -0.91 3.04 -33.95
N SER A 176 -2.16 3.24 -34.36
CA SER A 176 -2.51 4.13 -35.46
C SER A 176 -2.30 5.59 -35.06
N MET A 177 -2.22 6.48 -36.05
CA MET A 177 -2.23 7.92 -35.77
C MET A 177 -3.56 8.38 -35.13
N SER A 178 -4.68 7.70 -35.40
CA SER A 178 -5.95 8.00 -34.72
C SER A 178 -5.89 7.68 -33.22
N PHE A 179 -5.25 6.57 -32.84
CA PHE A 179 -5.01 6.25 -31.42
C PHE A 179 -4.03 7.22 -30.76
N ILE A 180 -2.96 7.64 -31.45
CA ILE A 180 -2.05 8.66 -30.91
C ILE A 180 -2.80 9.99 -30.70
N ASN A 181 -3.68 10.39 -31.62
CA ASN A 181 -4.51 11.58 -31.45
C ASN A 181 -5.50 11.46 -30.28
N GLU A 182 -6.00 10.27 -29.98
CA GLU A 182 -6.81 10.00 -28.78
C GLU A 182 -5.96 10.13 -27.51
N LEU A 183 -4.80 9.49 -27.46
CA LEU A 183 -3.83 9.61 -26.37
C LEU A 183 -3.44 11.07 -26.10
N VAL A 184 -3.21 11.88 -27.15
CA VAL A 184 -2.90 13.31 -27.05
C VAL A 184 -4.07 14.11 -26.44
N LYS A 185 -5.32 13.83 -26.82
CA LYS A 185 -6.51 14.45 -26.22
C LYS A 185 -6.70 14.06 -24.75
N ASP A 186 -6.31 12.85 -24.40
CA ASP A 186 -6.42 12.35 -23.03
C ASP A 186 -5.33 12.94 -22.14
N VAL A 187 -4.08 13.01 -22.63
CA VAL A 187 -2.97 13.70 -21.94
C VAL A 187 -3.24 15.20 -21.77
N SER A 188 -3.86 15.87 -22.75
CA SER A 188 -4.17 17.30 -22.63
C SER A 188 -5.15 17.61 -21.49
N LYS A 189 -6.17 16.76 -21.27
CA LYS A 189 -7.09 16.87 -20.11
C LYS A 189 -6.33 16.79 -18.79
N ASN A 190 -5.35 15.88 -18.66
CA ASN A 190 -4.56 15.78 -17.44
C ASN A 190 -3.66 17.02 -17.21
N CYS A 191 -3.11 17.59 -18.28
CA CYS A 191 -2.26 18.78 -18.20
C CYS A 191 -3.03 20.01 -17.73
N THR A 192 -4.32 20.18 -18.09
CA THR A 192 -5.12 21.33 -17.62
C THR A 192 -5.44 21.28 -16.13
N VAL A 193 -5.34 20.11 -15.49
CA VAL A 193 -5.46 19.94 -14.03
C VAL A 193 -4.11 20.19 -13.32
N GLY A 194 -3.05 20.55 -14.06
CA GLY A 194 -1.71 20.85 -13.52
C GLY A 194 -0.88 19.60 -13.18
N GLY A 195 -1.29 18.42 -13.64
CA GLY A 195 -0.62 17.16 -13.30
C GLY A 195 0.48 16.75 -14.28
N SER A 196 1.70 16.55 -13.78
CA SER A 196 2.81 16.08 -14.63
C SER A 196 2.60 14.62 -15.08
N THR A 197 2.93 14.33 -16.33
CA THR A 197 2.72 13.03 -17.00
C THR A 197 4.03 12.49 -17.57
N ILE A 198 4.32 11.19 -17.35
CA ILE A 198 5.43 10.49 -18.01
C ILE A 198 4.87 9.43 -18.96
N ILE A 199 5.35 9.42 -20.21
CA ILE A 199 4.98 8.43 -21.23
C ILE A 199 6.21 7.58 -21.57
N TYR A 200 6.22 6.31 -21.17
CA TYR A 200 7.27 5.34 -21.48
C TYR A 200 6.96 4.59 -22.78
N CYS A 201 7.72 4.86 -23.83
CA CYS A 201 7.67 4.17 -25.12
C CYS A 201 8.71 3.03 -25.19
N THR A 202 8.41 1.95 -25.92
CA THR A 202 9.32 0.80 -26.02
C THR A 202 10.49 1.04 -26.98
N THR A 203 10.34 1.96 -27.93
CA THR A 203 11.36 2.31 -28.92
C THR A 203 11.56 3.82 -29.03
N ILE A 204 12.75 4.23 -29.48
CA ILE A 204 13.08 5.64 -29.74
C ILE A 204 12.13 6.24 -30.78
N ARG A 205 11.80 5.50 -31.84
CA ARG A 205 10.87 5.95 -32.89
C ARG A 205 9.46 6.22 -32.34
N GLU A 206 8.95 5.39 -31.43
CA GLU A 206 7.68 5.65 -30.73
C GLU A 206 7.78 6.85 -29.79
N THR A 207 8.96 7.10 -29.21
CA THR A 207 9.23 8.26 -28.34
C THR A 207 9.14 9.56 -29.15
N GLU A 208 9.87 9.62 -30.27
CA GLU A 208 9.86 10.74 -31.23
C GLU A 208 8.42 10.97 -31.78
N GLN A 209 7.75 9.92 -32.27
CA GLN A 209 6.41 10.02 -32.84
C GLN A 209 5.35 10.55 -31.87
N VAL A 210 5.38 10.13 -30.59
CA VAL A 210 4.41 10.61 -29.58
C VAL A 210 4.74 12.03 -29.13
N HIS A 211 6.02 12.38 -29.02
CA HIS A 211 6.45 13.76 -28.74
C HIS A 211 6.01 14.73 -29.85
N ASP A 212 6.29 14.40 -31.11
CA ASP A 212 5.90 15.24 -32.26
C ASP A 212 4.39 15.48 -32.31
N ALA A 213 3.58 14.46 -32.00
CA ALA A 213 2.12 14.56 -31.95
C ALA A 213 1.61 15.47 -30.81
N LEU A 214 2.23 15.40 -29.62
CA LEU A 214 1.92 16.30 -28.49
C LEU A 214 2.29 17.75 -28.82
N VAL A 215 3.48 17.98 -29.39
CA VAL A 215 3.96 19.32 -29.77
C VAL A 215 3.08 19.92 -30.87
N THR A 216 2.68 19.11 -31.87
CA THR A 216 1.75 19.53 -32.94
C THR A 216 0.38 19.94 -32.39
N ALA A 217 -0.08 19.32 -31.29
CA ALA A 217 -1.30 19.69 -30.58
C ALA A 217 -1.13 20.89 -29.61
N GLY A 218 0.04 21.55 -29.60
CA GLY A 218 0.34 22.69 -28.74
C GLY A 218 0.73 22.34 -27.30
N ILE A 219 0.95 21.05 -26.99
CA ILE A 219 1.30 20.59 -25.64
C ILE A 219 2.82 20.65 -25.47
N LYS A 220 3.29 21.47 -24.53
CA LYS A 220 4.69 21.49 -24.11
C LYS A 220 5.09 20.14 -23.50
N SER A 221 5.86 19.36 -24.25
CA SER A 221 6.43 18.10 -23.79
C SER A 221 7.95 18.10 -23.94
N GLY A 222 8.65 17.48 -22.99
CA GLY A 222 10.04 17.08 -23.15
C GLY A 222 10.17 15.72 -23.81
N ILE A 223 11.37 15.41 -24.29
CA ILE A 223 11.72 14.12 -24.87
C ILE A 223 12.98 13.55 -24.20
N TYR A 224 13.06 12.23 -23.97
CA TYR A 224 14.25 11.60 -23.38
C TYR A 224 14.55 10.19 -23.88
N HIS A 225 15.67 10.02 -24.58
CA HIS A 225 16.17 8.70 -25.01
C HIS A 225 17.70 8.64 -25.15
N GLY A 226 18.26 7.43 -25.16
CA GLY A 226 19.71 7.18 -25.17
C GLY A 226 20.49 7.67 -26.39
N ARG A 227 19.82 8.09 -27.48
CA ARG A 227 20.48 8.72 -28.65
C ARG A 227 20.68 10.23 -28.51
N MET A 228 20.07 10.87 -27.50
CA MET A 228 20.22 12.31 -27.27
C MET A 228 21.59 12.62 -26.64
N GLY A 229 22.21 13.72 -27.07
CA GLY A 229 23.43 14.24 -26.44
C GLY A 229 23.23 14.59 -24.97
N SER A 230 24.29 14.51 -24.15
CA SER A 230 24.18 14.64 -22.69
C SER A 230 23.50 15.95 -22.26
N LYS A 231 23.89 17.08 -22.84
CA LYS A 231 23.28 18.40 -22.56
C LYS A 231 21.78 18.46 -22.86
N ALA A 232 21.33 17.81 -23.94
CA ALA A 232 19.90 17.78 -24.30
C ALA A 232 19.07 16.92 -23.34
N ARG A 233 19.65 15.81 -22.85
CA ARG A 233 19.05 14.96 -21.81
C ARG A 233 18.96 15.68 -20.47
N GLU A 234 20.03 16.36 -20.08
CA GLU A 234 20.10 17.18 -18.87
C GLU A 234 19.07 18.31 -18.91
N GLU A 235 18.96 19.02 -20.03
CA GLU A 235 17.98 20.09 -20.22
C GLU A 235 16.52 19.60 -20.21
N SER A 236 16.25 18.45 -20.84
CA SER A 236 14.92 17.83 -20.83
C SER A 236 14.55 17.31 -19.43
N HIS A 237 15.52 16.79 -18.67
CA HIS A 237 15.32 16.41 -17.27
C HIS A 237 15.06 17.65 -16.39
N ARG A 238 15.88 18.69 -16.51
CA ARG A 238 15.79 19.96 -15.78
C ARG A 238 14.42 20.63 -15.98
N SER A 239 13.98 20.76 -17.22
CA SER A 239 12.71 21.39 -17.57
C SER A 239 11.49 20.61 -17.08
N PHE A 240 11.54 19.27 -17.06
CA PHE A 240 10.46 18.46 -16.48
C PHE A 240 10.43 18.52 -14.95
N VAL A 241 11.60 18.47 -14.30
CA VAL A 241 11.72 18.58 -12.83
C VAL A 241 11.24 19.93 -12.30
N ARG A 242 11.44 21.00 -13.07
CA ARG A 242 11.02 22.38 -12.74
C ARG A 242 9.61 22.78 -13.19
N ASP A 243 8.84 21.84 -13.74
CA ASP A 243 7.51 22.09 -14.33
C ASP A 243 7.50 23.11 -15.50
N GLU A 244 8.66 23.35 -16.14
CA GLU A 244 8.76 24.08 -17.42
C GLU A 244 8.11 23.26 -18.56
N THR A 245 8.12 21.92 -18.43
CA THR A 245 7.31 20.98 -19.23
C THR A 245 6.55 20.03 -18.31
N LEU A 246 5.24 19.86 -18.54
CA LEU A 246 4.40 18.96 -17.72
C LEU A 246 4.37 17.52 -18.25
N VAL A 247 4.74 17.29 -19.52
CA VAL A 247 4.76 15.95 -20.12
C VAL A 247 6.19 15.58 -20.49
N MET A 248 6.64 14.38 -20.12
CA MET A 248 7.85 13.78 -20.68
C MET A 248 7.50 12.55 -21.51
N VAL A 249 7.98 12.50 -22.75
CA VAL A 249 7.96 11.28 -23.57
C VAL A 249 9.35 10.65 -23.56
N ALA A 250 9.44 9.40 -23.11
CA ALA A 250 10.72 8.79 -22.79
C ALA A 250 10.82 7.31 -23.17
N THR A 251 12.05 6.83 -23.32
CA THR A 251 12.34 5.40 -23.13
C THR A 251 12.70 5.11 -21.68
N ILE A 252 12.86 3.83 -21.32
CA ILE A 252 13.28 3.36 -19.98
C ILE A 252 14.53 4.10 -19.47
N ALA A 253 15.39 4.60 -20.36
CA ALA A 253 16.59 5.38 -20.05
C ALA A 253 16.33 6.66 -19.22
N PHE A 254 15.14 7.26 -19.30
CA PHE A 254 14.73 8.39 -18.45
C PHE A 254 14.49 7.94 -17.02
N GLY A 255 13.84 6.77 -16.87
CA GLY A 255 13.13 6.41 -15.67
C GLY A 255 14.00 6.44 -14.42
N MET A 256 15.10 5.68 -14.40
CA MET A 256 15.67 5.18 -13.15
C MET A 256 15.95 6.25 -12.07
N GLY A 257 16.46 7.44 -12.45
CA GLY A 257 16.90 8.47 -11.49
C GLY A 257 15.85 9.47 -10.97
N ILE A 258 14.70 9.65 -11.64
CA ILE A 258 13.81 10.79 -11.32
C ILE A 258 13.12 10.64 -9.96
N ASP A 259 13.19 11.70 -9.16
CA ASP A 259 12.50 11.87 -7.87
C ASP A 259 11.63 13.15 -7.85
N LYS A 260 10.76 13.29 -8.85
CA LYS A 260 9.66 14.27 -8.85
C LYS A 260 8.45 13.65 -8.15
N PRO A 261 7.99 14.18 -6.99
CA PRO A 261 7.02 13.49 -6.15
C PRO A 261 5.57 13.57 -6.67
N ASP A 262 5.29 14.59 -7.47
CA ASP A 262 3.99 15.08 -7.89
C ASP A 262 3.57 14.61 -9.31
N VAL A 263 4.18 13.53 -9.82
CA VAL A 263 3.76 12.90 -11.07
C VAL A 263 2.34 12.32 -10.92
N ARG A 264 1.37 12.86 -11.67
CA ARG A 264 -0.06 12.48 -11.61
C ARG A 264 -0.42 11.35 -12.56
N CYS A 265 0.29 11.19 -13.67
CA CYS A 265 0.03 10.15 -14.65
C CYS A 265 1.32 9.48 -15.13
N VAL A 266 1.32 8.14 -15.20
CA VAL A 266 2.33 7.36 -15.92
C VAL A 266 1.64 6.52 -16.99
N ILE A 267 2.14 6.59 -18.23
CA ILE A 267 1.60 5.88 -19.38
C ILE A 267 2.69 4.99 -19.96
N HIS A 268 2.48 3.68 -19.97
CA HIS A 268 3.31 2.73 -20.70
C HIS A 268 2.74 2.53 -22.10
N TYR A 269 3.39 3.09 -23.11
CA TYR A 269 3.04 2.90 -24.52
C TYR A 269 3.75 1.66 -25.08
N GLY A 270 3.39 0.50 -24.53
CA GLY A 270 3.76 -0.84 -24.95
C GLY A 270 3.94 -1.81 -23.80
N CYS A 271 4.00 -3.11 -24.12
CA CYS A 271 4.35 -4.14 -23.14
C CYS A 271 5.75 -3.84 -22.54
N PRO A 272 5.90 -3.75 -21.21
CA PRO A 272 7.19 -3.50 -20.57
C PRO A 272 8.13 -4.72 -20.71
N LYS A 273 9.44 -4.49 -20.60
CA LYS A 273 10.48 -5.53 -20.74
C LYS A 273 10.45 -6.58 -19.61
N SER A 274 9.94 -6.20 -18.45
CA SER A 274 9.87 -6.97 -17.21
C SER A 274 8.78 -6.39 -16.31
N LEU A 275 8.20 -7.21 -15.44
CA LEU A 275 7.18 -6.73 -14.50
C LEU A 275 7.79 -5.85 -13.39
N GLU A 276 9.05 -6.09 -13.02
CA GLU A 276 9.82 -5.26 -12.10
C GLU A 276 10.05 -3.85 -12.65
N SER A 277 10.41 -3.72 -13.94
CA SER A 277 10.56 -2.40 -14.57
C SER A 277 9.23 -1.67 -14.59
N TYR A 278 8.13 -2.34 -14.94
CA TYR A 278 6.79 -1.73 -14.89
C TYR A 278 6.43 -1.22 -13.48
N TYR A 279 6.68 -2.02 -12.43
CA TYR A 279 6.43 -1.60 -11.05
C TYR A 279 7.33 -0.43 -10.61
N GLN A 280 8.61 -0.43 -11.00
CA GLN A 280 9.55 0.65 -10.70
C GLN A 280 9.21 1.96 -11.45
N GLU A 281 8.73 1.85 -12.69
CA GLU A 281 8.34 2.95 -13.57
C GLU A 281 6.99 3.56 -13.18
N SER A 282 5.94 2.73 -13.03
CA SER A 282 4.62 3.16 -12.53
C SER A 282 4.71 3.71 -11.10
N GLY A 283 5.57 3.14 -10.26
CA GLY A 283 5.86 3.59 -8.90
C GLY A 283 6.48 5.00 -8.77
N ARG A 284 6.81 5.67 -9.88
CA ARG A 284 7.19 7.09 -9.93
C ARG A 284 5.99 8.02 -9.84
N CYS A 285 4.82 7.53 -10.21
CA CYS A 285 3.56 8.22 -9.99
C CYS A 285 3.30 8.38 -8.47
N GLY A 286 2.77 9.54 -8.07
CA GLY A 286 2.21 9.81 -6.74
C GLY A 286 3.08 9.42 -5.54
N ARG A 287 4.36 9.83 -5.52
CA ARG A 287 5.24 9.59 -4.35
C ARG A 287 4.88 10.46 -3.15
N ASP A 288 4.22 11.60 -3.40
CA ASP A 288 3.54 12.42 -2.38
C ASP A 288 2.32 11.73 -1.72
N GLY A 289 1.92 10.53 -2.18
CA GLY A 289 0.77 9.78 -1.67
C GLY A 289 -0.58 10.19 -2.26
N LEU A 290 -0.64 11.23 -3.10
CA LEU A 290 -1.90 11.69 -3.70
C LEU A 290 -2.43 10.72 -4.78
N PRO A 291 -3.75 10.74 -5.06
CA PRO A 291 -4.35 9.95 -6.14
C PRO A 291 -3.66 10.21 -7.49
N SER A 292 -3.22 9.13 -8.12
CA SER A 292 -2.38 9.13 -9.32
C SER A 292 -2.74 7.94 -10.21
N VAL A 293 -2.60 8.06 -11.53
CA VAL A 293 -3.05 7.03 -12.50
C VAL A 293 -1.89 6.41 -13.27
N CYS A 294 -1.97 5.10 -13.52
CA CYS A 294 -0.98 4.33 -14.28
C CYS A 294 -1.69 3.50 -15.37
N TRP A 295 -1.48 3.85 -16.63
CA TRP A 295 -2.09 3.18 -17.79
C TRP A 295 -1.05 2.41 -18.61
N LEU A 296 -1.33 1.15 -18.94
CA LEU A 296 -0.52 0.33 -19.84
C LEU A 296 -1.29 0.08 -21.14
N TYR A 297 -0.80 0.63 -22.24
CA TYR A 297 -1.31 0.36 -23.59
C TYR A 297 -0.46 -0.71 -24.26
N TYR A 298 -1.07 -1.82 -24.71
CA TYR A 298 -0.35 -2.90 -25.36
C TYR A 298 -0.96 -3.29 -26.72
N GLN A 299 -0.15 -3.94 -27.55
CA GLN A 299 -0.60 -4.67 -28.73
C GLN A 299 0.04 -6.07 -28.70
N ARG A 300 -0.61 -7.10 -29.26
CA ARG A 300 -0.05 -8.47 -29.23
C ARG A 300 1.27 -8.64 -29.98
N SER A 301 1.61 -7.73 -30.89
CA SER A 301 2.92 -7.66 -31.56
C SER A 301 4.04 -7.21 -30.62
N ASP A 302 3.76 -6.57 -29.48
CA ASP A 302 4.80 -6.27 -28.49
C ASP A 302 5.32 -7.55 -27.82
N PHE A 303 4.53 -8.63 -27.80
CA PHE A 303 4.91 -9.90 -27.18
C PHE A 303 5.96 -10.70 -27.98
N THR A 304 6.25 -10.32 -29.23
CA THR A 304 7.33 -10.95 -30.02
C THR A 304 8.73 -10.42 -29.66
N LYS A 305 8.82 -9.38 -28.81
CA LYS A 305 10.09 -8.75 -28.39
C LYS A 305 10.93 -9.61 -27.42
N ALA A 306 10.48 -10.82 -27.06
CA ALA A 306 11.17 -11.73 -26.12
C ALA A 306 12.63 -12.04 -26.53
N ASP A 307 12.84 -12.44 -27.79
CA ASP A 307 14.17 -12.81 -28.29
C ASP A 307 15.12 -11.61 -28.35
N PHE A 308 14.58 -10.40 -28.60
CA PHE A 308 15.34 -9.16 -28.58
C PHE A 308 15.86 -8.86 -27.17
N TYR A 309 15.03 -8.95 -26.13
CA TYR A 309 15.50 -8.77 -24.75
C TYR A 309 16.46 -9.87 -24.28
N CYS A 310 16.35 -11.07 -24.86
CA CYS A 310 17.29 -12.17 -24.57
C CYS A 310 18.64 -12.05 -25.29
N ALA A 311 18.81 -11.13 -26.24
CA ALA A 311 20.03 -11.03 -27.05
C ALA A 311 21.26 -10.53 -26.26
N GLU A 312 21.04 -9.73 -25.21
CA GLU A 312 22.10 -9.17 -24.36
C GLU A 312 22.48 -10.10 -23.18
N ALA A 313 21.80 -11.23 -23.02
CA ALA A 313 22.01 -12.15 -21.90
C ALA A 313 23.34 -12.93 -22.04
N LYS A 314 24.22 -12.81 -21.05
CA LYS A 314 25.54 -13.46 -21.03
C LYS A 314 25.50 -14.90 -20.49
N SER A 315 24.50 -15.24 -19.68
CA SER A 315 24.33 -16.59 -19.09
C SER A 315 22.97 -17.20 -19.45
N THR A 316 22.89 -18.53 -19.46
CA THR A 316 21.62 -19.26 -19.63
C THR A 316 20.64 -18.97 -18.50
N THR A 317 21.16 -18.78 -17.28
CA THR A 317 20.44 -18.33 -16.09
C THR A 317 19.78 -16.97 -16.32
N GLN A 318 20.56 -15.98 -16.76
CA GLN A 318 20.08 -14.62 -17.05
C GLN A 318 19.03 -14.63 -18.18
N LYS A 319 19.27 -15.40 -19.24
CA LYS A 319 18.29 -15.57 -20.33
C LYS A 319 16.96 -16.15 -19.84
N LYS A 320 17.01 -17.13 -18.93
CA LYS A 320 15.81 -17.69 -18.29
C LYS A 320 15.10 -16.67 -17.40
N ALA A 321 15.83 -15.91 -16.58
CA ALA A 321 15.27 -14.86 -15.72
C ALA A 321 14.57 -13.75 -16.53
N ILE A 322 15.23 -13.23 -17.58
CA ILE A 322 14.66 -12.23 -18.50
C ILE A 322 13.38 -12.77 -19.14
N MET A 323 13.41 -14.01 -19.65
CA MET A 323 12.24 -14.62 -20.26
C MET A 323 11.08 -14.76 -19.26
N GLU A 324 11.32 -15.31 -18.06
CA GLU A 324 10.29 -15.51 -17.02
C GLU A 324 9.63 -14.18 -16.60
N SER A 325 10.42 -13.13 -16.35
CA SER A 325 9.87 -11.81 -16.03
C SER A 325 9.11 -11.17 -17.21
N PHE A 326 9.58 -11.35 -18.45
CA PHE A 326 8.82 -10.92 -19.63
C PHE A 326 7.51 -11.70 -19.79
N MET A 327 7.47 -13.00 -19.45
CA MET A 327 6.21 -13.76 -19.41
C MET A 327 5.24 -13.19 -18.36
N ALA A 328 5.74 -12.74 -17.20
CA ALA A 328 4.93 -12.10 -16.17
C ALA A 328 4.35 -10.75 -16.65
N ALA A 329 5.15 -9.95 -17.36
CA ALA A 329 4.67 -8.72 -18.01
C ALA A 329 3.58 -8.99 -19.07
N GLN A 330 3.75 -10.00 -19.92
CA GLN A 330 2.73 -10.44 -20.88
C GLN A 330 1.43 -10.87 -20.18
N LYS A 331 1.54 -11.67 -19.11
CA LYS A 331 0.39 -12.13 -18.33
C LYS A 331 -0.34 -10.96 -17.66
N TYR A 332 0.38 -9.97 -17.15
CA TYR A 332 -0.21 -8.75 -16.59
C TYR A 332 -1.02 -7.96 -17.64
N CYS A 333 -0.54 -7.86 -18.88
CA CYS A 333 -1.26 -7.18 -19.96
C CYS A 333 -2.56 -7.89 -20.38
N LEU A 334 -2.64 -9.21 -20.18
CA LEU A 334 -3.78 -10.06 -20.58
C LEU A 334 -4.67 -10.47 -19.40
N LEU A 335 -4.44 -9.89 -18.22
CA LEU A 335 -5.10 -10.27 -16.98
C LEU A 335 -6.56 -9.80 -16.98
N ALA A 336 -7.50 -10.66 -16.55
CA ALA A 336 -8.90 -10.30 -16.29
C ALA A 336 -9.23 -10.11 -14.79
N THR A 337 -8.33 -10.54 -13.90
CA THR A 337 -8.44 -10.39 -12.44
C THR A 337 -7.75 -9.10 -11.96
N CYS A 338 -7.83 -8.81 -10.65
CA CYS A 338 -7.25 -7.60 -10.06
C CYS A 338 -5.75 -7.43 -10.37
N HIS A 339 -5.40 -6.36 -11.11
CA HIS A 339 -4.00 -6.01 -11.44
C HIS A 339 -3.12 -5.83 -10.20
N ARG A 340 -3.64 -5.16 -9.16
CA ARG A 340 -2.91 -4.93 -7.91
C ARG A 340 -2.53 -6.25 -7.24
N ASN A 341 -3.48 -7.18 -7.10
CA ASN A 341 -3.23 -8.45 -6.44
C ASN A 341 -2.19 -9.29 -7.20
N PHE A 342 -2.19 -9.23 -8.54
CA PHE A 342 -1.15 -9.86 -9.35
C PHE A 342 0.25 -9.26 -9.12
N LEU A 343 0.36 -7.93 -9.03
CA LEU A 343 1.63 -7.26 -8.71
C LEU A 343 2.14 -7.65 -7.31
N LEU A 344 1.27 -7.63 -6.29
CA LEU A 344 1.62 -8.03 -4.93
C LEU A 344 2.08 -9.50 -4.88
N GLN A 345 1.29 -10.40 -5.47
CA GLN A 345 1.59 -11.83 -5.51
C GLN A 345 2.94 -12.11 -6.19
N TYR A 346 3.29 -11.37 -7.25
CA TYR A 346 4.58 -11.52 -7.94
C TYR A 346 5.78 -11.21 -7.04
N PHE A 347 5.68 -10.20 -6.15
CA PHE A 347 6.74 -9.87 -5.19
C PHE A 347 6.69 -10.73 -3.91
N GLY A 348 5.69 -11.60 -3.77
CA GLY A 348 5.51 -12.51 -2.63
C GLY A 348 4.65 -11.92 -1.50
N GLU A 349 3.74 -11.00 -1.81
CA GLU A 349 2.74 -10.47 -0.88
C GLU A 349 1.34 -10.97 -1.29
N GLU A 350 0.71 -11.78 -0.42
CA GLU A 350 -0.61 -12.34 -0.71
C GLU A 350 -1.74 -11.40 -0.27
N ARG A 351 -2.74 -11.23 -1.13
CA ARG A 351 -3.97 -10.48 -0.84
C ARG A 351 -5.17 -11.17 -1.47
N THR A 352 -6.17 -11.49 -0.65
CA THR A 352 -7.37 -12.24 -1.05
C THR A 352 -8.53 -11.35 -1.53
N THR A 353 -8.52 -10.06 -1.21
CA THR A 353 -9.58 -9.10 -1.57
C THR A 353 -9.26 -8.34 -2.85
N ASP A 354 -10.24 -8.17 -3.74
CA ASP A 354 -10.15 -7.21 -4.86
C ASP A 354 -9.82 -5.79 -4.35
N CYS A 355 -9.06 -5.01 -5.13
CA CYS A 355 -8.55 -3.73 -4.67
C CYS A 355 -9.50 -2.53 -4.86
N CYS A 356 -10.57 -2.69 -5.65
CA CYS A 356 -11.52 -1.63 -6.03
C CYS A 356 -10.89 -0.34 -6.62
N ASN A 357 -9.63 -0.40 -7.05
CA ASN A 357 -8.86 0.73 -7.59
C ASN A 357 -7.92 0.29 -8.74
N CYS A 358 -8.44 -0.56 -9.62
CA CYS A 358 -7.87 -0.86 -10.93
C CYS A 358 -9.03 -1.14 -11.90
N ASP A 359 -8.84 -0.96 -13.21
CA ASP A 359 -9.92 -1.13 -14.20
C ASP A 359 -10.65 -2.47 -14.14
N ASN A 360 -9.96 -3.60 -13.98
CA ASN A 360 -10.60 -4.91 -13.78
C ASN A 360 -11.46 -5.01 -12.51
N CYS A 361 -11.24 -4.15 -11.51
CA CYS A 361 -12.06 -4.08 -10.29
C CYS A 361 -13.12 -2.97 -10.31
N THR A 362 -13.03 -2.01 -11.23
CA THR A 362 -13.97 -0.88 -11.33
C THR A 362 -14.95 -1.02 -12.50
N ARG A 363 -14.61 -1.81 -13.52
CA ARG A 363 -15.57 -2.30 -14.52
C ARG A 363 -16.64 -3.15 -13.83
N THR A 364 -17.87 -3.11 -14.33
CA THR A 364 -18.90 -4.08 -13.95
C THR A 364 -18.41 -5.49 -14.30
N LYS A 365 -18.58 -6.45 -13.39
CA LYS A 365 -18.23 -7.86 -13.64
C LYS A 365 -19.23 -8.43 -14.64
N ASN A 366 -18.92 -8.23 -15.92
CA ASN A 366 -19.69 -8.74 -17.06
C ASN A 366 -19.40 -10.24 -17.20
N GLU A 367 -19.96 -11.02 -16.28
CA GLU A 367 -20.00 -12.47 -16.38
C GLU A 367 -21.05 -12.87 -17.42
N ARG A 368 -20.62 -13.68 -18.39
CA ARG A 368 -21.46 -14.20 -19.47
C ARG A 368 -21.24 -15.70 -19.54
N ASP A 369 -22.30 -16.43 -19.87
CA ASP A 369 -22.14 -17.81 -20.29
C ASP A 369 -21.36 -17.86 -21.60
N LEU A 370 -20.14 -18.41 -21.53
CA LEU A 370 -19.24 -18.62 -22.67
C LEU A 370 -19.05 -20.12 -22.95
N SER A 371 -20.00 -20.97 -22.56
CA SER A 371 -19.94 -22.43 -22.74
C SER A 371 -19.68 -22.84 -24.18
N LYS A 372 -20.43 -22.23 -25.12
CA LYS A 372 -20.38 -22.58 -26.54
C LYS A 372 -19.01 -22.27 -27.14
N GLU A 373 -18.51 -21.07 -26.92
CA GLU A 373 -17.23 -20.61 -27.44
C GLU A 373 -16.06 -21.33 -26.76
N SER A 374 -16.15 -21.54 -25.44
CA SER A 374 -15.17 -22.33 -24.68
C SER A 374 -15.13 -23.78 -25.15
N PHE A 375 -16.29 -24.42 -25.37
CA PHE A 375 -16.37 -25.78 -25.91
C PHE A 375 -15.74 -25.88 -27.30
N LEU A 376 -16.01 -24.92 -28.20
CA LEU A 376 -15.40 -24.86 -29.53
C LEU A 376 -13.87 -24.75 -29.45
N LEU A 377 -13.34 -23.85 -28.61
CA LEU A 377 -11.90 -23.63 -28.46
C LEU A 377 -11.20 -24.82 -27.79
N LEU A 378 -11.72 -25.33 -26.67
CA LEU A 378 -11.19 -26.49 -25.97
C LEU A 378 -11.23 -27.75 -26.84
N SER A 379 -12.34 -28.01 -27.54
CA SER A 379 -12.47 -29.14 -28.45
C SER A 379 -11.54 -29.03 -29.65
N CYS A 380 -11.30 -27.84 -30.19
CA CYS A 380 -10.35 -27.64 -31.28
C CYS A 380 -8.91 -27.88 -30.83
N ILE A 381 -8.51 -27.34 -29.67
CA ILE A 381 -7.19 -27.57 -29.07
C ILE A 381 -6.96 -29.08 -28.81
N ARG A 382 -7.98 -29.78 -28.29
CA ARG A 382 -7.97 -31.25 -28.10
C ARG A 382 -7.81 -31.98 -29.44
N SER A 383 -8.57 -31.59 -30.46
CA SER A 383 -8.53 -32.20 -31.81
C SER A 383 -7.20 -31.97 -32.53
N CYS A 384 -6.55 -30.83 -32.31
CA CYS A 384 -5.19 -30.55 -32.79
C CYS A 384 -4.09 -31.21 -31.93
N GLY A 385 -4.46 -32.06 -30.97
CA GLY A 385 -3.55 -32.86 -30.14
C GLY A 385 -2.76 -32.09 -29.08
N GLY A 386 -3.10 -30.83 -28.80
CA GLY A 386 -2.44 -30.01 -27.76
C GLY A 386 -0.95 -29.68 -28.00
N ARG A 387 -0.46 -29.83 -29.24
CA ARG A 387 0.97 -29.63 -29.61
C ARG A 387 1.27 -28.26 -30.24
N TRP A 388 0.32 -27.34 -30.20
CA TRP A 388 0.38 -26.06 -30.93
C TRP A 388 0.06 -24.89 -30.01
N GLY A 389 0.62 -23.71 -30.29
CA GLY A 389 0.16 -22.46 -29.68
C GLY A 389 -1.21 -22.04 -30.22
N LEU A 390 -1.93 -21.18 -29.49
CA LEU A 390 -3.33 -20.79 -29.75
C LEU A 390 -3.64 -20.37 -31.20
N ASN A 391 -2.69 -19.78 -31.92
CA ASN A 391 -2.90 -19.33 -33.30
C ASN A 391 -3.46 -20.44 -34.22
N LEU A 392 -2.92 -21.66 -34.17
CA LEU A 392 -3.31 -22.70 -35.13
C LEU A 392 -4.71 -23.28 -34.87
N PRO A 393 -5.12 -23.65 -33.62
CA PRO A 393 -6.50 -24.01 -33.32
C PRO A 393 -7.51 -22.88 -33.64
N ILE A 394 -7.12 -21.62 -33.44
CA ILE A 394 -7.97 -20.47 -33.79
C ILE A 394 -8.11 -20.33 -35.31
N ASP A 395 -7.03 -20.49 -36.07
CA ASP A 395 -7.09 -20.46 -37.54
C ASP A 395 -7.95 -21.61 -38.09
N VAL A 396 -7.92 -22.80 -37.47
CA VAL A 396 -8.82 -23.93 -37.78
C VAL A 396 -10.28 -23.54 -37.50
N LEU A 397 -10.60 -23.05 -36.29
CA LEU A 397 -11.96 -22.60 -35.95
C LEU A 397 -12.49 -21.53 -36.89
N ARG A 398 -11.64 -20.59 -37.34
CA ARG A 398 -12.03 -19.52 -38.26
C ARG A 398 -12.07 -19.96 -39.73
N GLY A 399 -11.71 -21.20 -40.03
CA GLY A 399 -11.85 -21.81 -41.35
C GLY A 399 -10.68 -21.54 -42.30
N SER A 400 -9.51 -21.22 -41.77
CA SER A 400 -8.28 -21.02 -42.56
C SER A 400 -7.87 -22.29 -43.31
N ARG A 401 -7.30 -22.12 -44.51
CA ARG A 401 -6.70 -23.19 -45.33
C ARG A 401 -5.19 -23.00 -45.49
N GLY A 402 -4.53 -22.40 -44.49
CA GLY A 402 -3.08 -22.26 -44.49
C GLY A 402 -2.38 -23.62 -44.55
N LYS A 403 -1.21 -23.69 -45.20
CA LYS A 403 -0.49 -24.94 -45.50
C LYS A 403 -0.41 -25.91 -44.31
N LYS A 404 -0.01 -25.44 -43.12
CA LYS A 404 0.08 -26.26 -41.90
C LYS A 404 -1.24 -26.92 -41.47
N ILE A 405 -2.39 -26.34 -41.79
CA ILE A 405 -3.72 -26.89 -41.47
C ILE A 405 -4.04 -28.05 -42.41
N VAL A 406 -3.84 -27.84 -43.72
CA VAL A 406 -4.10 -28.85 -44.76
C VAL A 406 -3.13 -30.03 -44.65
N ASP A 407 -1.83 -29.76 -44.45
CA ASP A 407 -0.79 -30.80 -44.28
C ASP A 407 -1.10 -31.74 -43.09
N ASN A 408 -1.83 -31.26 -42.06
CA ASN A 408 -2.23 -32.02 -40.88
C ASN A 408 -3.71 -32.50 -40.94
N ASN A 409 -4.40 -32.35 -42.08
CA ASN A 409 -5.83 -32.66 -42.26
C ASN A 409 -6.80 -31.95 -41.30
N PHE A 410 -6.38 -30.83 -40.68
CA PHE A 410 -7.23 -30.07 -39.75
C PHE A 410 -8.35 -29.29 -40.45
N ASP A 411 -8.29 -29.15 -41.77
CA ASP A 411 -9.36 -28.65 -42.63
C ASP A 411 -10.57 -29.59 -42.70
N LYS A 412 -10.40 -30.87 -42.37
CA LYS A 412 -11.45 -31.90 -42.36
C LYS A 412 -12.14 -32.07 -41.00
N LEU A 413 -11.70 -31.33 -39.97
CA LEU A 413 -12.30 -31.41 -38.64
C LEU A 413 -13.73 -30.83 -38.65
N PRO A 414 -14.71 -31.44 -37.95
CA PRO A 414 -16.08 -30.92 -37.87
C PRO A 414 -16.19 -29.49 -37.29
N LEU A 415 -15.14 -29.04 -36.59
CA LEU A 415 -15.01 -27.72 -35.97
C LEU A 415 -14.47 -26.64 -36.93
N HIS A 416 -13.97 -27.02 -38.12
CA HIS A 416 -13.39 -26.08 -39.08
C HIS A 416 -14.41 -25.04 -39.51
N GLY A 417 -14.06 -23.77 -39.40
CA GLY A 417 -14.94 -22.66 -39.78
C GLY A 417 -16.13 -22.38 -38.86
N ARG A 418 -16.29 -23.08 -37.72
CA ARG A 418 -17.40 -22.83 -36.76
C ARG A 418 -17.21 -21.61 -35.84
N GLY A 419 -16.03 -20.98 -35.86
CA GLY A 419 -15.70 -19.80 -35.04
C GLY A 419 -15.55 -18.50 -35.85
N LYS A 420 -16.18 -18.40 -37.02
CA LYS A 420 -16.07 -17.23 -37.91
C LYS A 420 -16.66 -15.94 -37.31
N ASP A 421 -17.65 -16.09 -36.44
CA ASP A 421 -18.43 -15.01 -35.81
C ASP A 421 -17.54 -14.02 -35.03
N TYR A 422 -16.37 -14.47 -34.56
CA TYR A 422 -15.44 -13.65 -33.78
C TYR A 422 -14.08 -13.43 -34.49
N PRO A 423 -13.45 -12.25 -34.31
CA PRO A 423 -12.11 -11.97 -34.83
C PRO A 423 -11.03 -12.84 -34.12
N PRO A 424 -9.86 -13.06 -34.74
CA PRO A 424 -8.88 -14.00 -34.20
C PRO A 424 -8.26 -13.50 -32.87
N ASN A 425 -8.32 -12.20 -32.60
CA ASN A 425 -7.87 -11.61 -31.34
C ASN A 425 -8.85 -11.85 -30.18
N TRP A 426 -10.16 -11.92 -30.46
CA TRP A 426 -11.18 -12.26 -29.47
C TRP A 426 -11.01 -13.71 -29.00
N TRP A 427 -10.81 -14.64 -29.94
CA TRP A 427 -10.51 -16.05 -29.61
C TRP A 427 -9.23 -16.21 -28.78
N LYS A 428 -8.20 -15.40 -29.03
CA LYS A 428 -6.97 -15.38 -28.21
C LYS A 428 -7.24 -14.85 -26.80
N ALA A 429 -8.11 -13.85 -26.67
CA ALA A 429 -8.50 -13.28 -25.38
C ALA A 429 -9.32 -14.29 -24.55
N LEU A 430 -10.26 -15.01 -25.18
CA LEU A 430 -10.94 -16.16 -24.55
C LEU A 430 -9.93 -17.25 -24.13
N GLY A 431 -8.94 -17.55 -24.98
CA GLY A 431 -7.86 -18.46 -24.63
C GLY A 431 -7.08 -18.04 -23.37
N SER A 432 -6.82 -16.74 -23.19
CA SER A 432 -6.21 -16.19 -21.97
C SER A 432 -7.13 -16.33 -20.75
N VAL A 433 -8.44 -16.08 -20.88
CA VAL A 433 -9.42 -16.26 -19.80
C VAL A 433 -9.50 -17.73 -19.37
N LEU A 434 -9.49 -18.67 -20.32
CA LEU A 434 -9.49 -20.11 -20.04
C LEU A 434 -8.17 -20.61 -19.43
N LEU A 435 -7.02 -20.00 -19.77
CA LEU A 435 -5.74 -20.25 -19.08
C LEU A 435 -5.76 -19.70 -17.64
N ALA A 436 -6.37 -18.53 -17.41
CA ALA A 436 -6.46 -17.93 -16.08
C ALA A 436 -7.37 -18.71 -15.12
N ASN A 437 -8.40 -19.38 -15.63
CA ASN A 437 -9.36 -20.18 -14.87
C ASN A 437 -9.04 -21.70 -14.90
N ASP A 438 -7.81 -22.09 -15.22
CA ASP A 438 -7.33 -23.49 -15.30
C ASP A 438 -8.18 -24.42 -16.17
N TYR A 439 -8.84 -23.94 -17.24
CA TYR A 439 -9.44 -24.80 -18.27
C TYR A 439 -8.44 -25.18 -19.38
N LEU A 440 -7.43 -24.33 -19.58
CA LEU A 440 -6.28 -24.58 -20.45
C LEU A 440 -4.99 -24.64 -19.63
N LYS A 441 -4.02 -25.40 -20.13
CA LYS A 441 -2.66 -25.48 -19.61
C LYS A 441 -1.65 -25.21 -20.71
N GLU A 442 -0.77 -24.24 -20.47
CA GLU A 442 0.39 -23.99 -21.30
C GLU A 442 1.53 -24.94 -20.93
N THR A 443 2.25 -25.42 -21.94
CA THR A 443 3.45 -26.27 -21.80
C THR A 443 4.55 -25.74 -22.71
N VAL A 444 5.76 -25.61 -22.17
CA VAL A 444 6.94 -25.22 -22.96
C VAL A 444 7.64 -26.49 -23.43
N ARG A 445 7.86 -26.62 -24.74
CA ARG A 445 8.69 -27.66 -25.34
C ARG A 445 9.83 -26.98 -26.09
N ASP A 446 11.05 -27.21 -25.63
CA ASP A 446 12.27 -26.53 -26.07
C ASP A 446 12.15 -24.99 -25.98
N THR A 447 11.75 -24.33 -27.07
CA THR A 447 11.49 -22.88 -27.16
C THR A 447 10.05 -22.55 -27.56
N PHE A 448 9.22 -23.53 -27.91
CA PHE A 448 7.85 -23.30 -28.38
C PHE A 448 6.82 -23.56 -27.27
N ARG A 449 5.86 -22.64 -27.16
CA ARG A 449 4.71 -22.74 -26.25
C ARG A 449 3.57 -23.51 -26.93
N CYS A 450 3.21 -24.65 -26.37
CA CYS A 450 2.08 -25.47 -26.77
C CYS A 450 0.95 -25.32 -25.75
N VAL A 451 -0.29 -25.13 -26.21
CA VAL A 451 -1.47 -25.05 -25.35
C VAL A 451 -2.26 -26.34 -25.43
N SER A 452 -2.67 -26.84 -24.27
CA SER A 452 -3.36 -28.12 -24.08
C SER A 452 -4.57 -27.94 -23.15
N VAL A 453 -5.53 -28.84 -23.21
CA VAL A 453 -6.69 -28.82 -22.31
C VAL A 453 -6.29 -29.36 -20.93
N SER A 454 -6.60 -28.62 -19.86
CA SER A 454 -6.27 -29.02 -18.48
C SER A 454 -7.15 -30.18 -17.99
N PRO A 455 -6.90 -30.76 -16.79
CA PRO A 455 -7.83 -31.71 -16.18
C PRO A 455 -9.24 -31.12 -15.99
N ASN A 456 -9.36 -29.84 -15.61
CA ASN A 456 -10.65 -29.17 -15.46
C ASN A 456 -11.33 -28.91 -16.81
N GLY A 457 -10.57 -28.50 -17.84
CA GLY A 457 -11.06 -28.38 -19.22
C GLY A 457 -11.57 -29.69 -19.79
N ASN A 458 -10.93 -30.82 -19.47
CA ASN A 458 -11.41 -32.12 -19.90
C ASN A 458 -12.69 -32.54 -19.15
N ARG A 459 -12.83 -32.23 -17.86
CA ARG A 459 -14.08 -32.40 -17.12
C ARG A 459 -15.22 -31.60 -17.76
N PHE A 460 -14.99 -30.32 -18.05
CA PHE A 460 -15.97 -29.45 -18.73
C PHE A 460 -16.39 -30.02 -20.09
N LEU A 461 -15.44 -30.45 -20.94
CA LEU A 461 -15.77 -31.09 -22.21
C LEU A 461 -16.62 -32.36 -22.02
N SER A 462 -16.28 -33.21 -21.06
CA SER A 462 -17.04 -34.44 -20.76
C SER A 462 -18.43 -34.19 -20.16
N SER A 463 -18.66 -33.05 -19.49
CA SER A 463 -20.00 -32.63 -19.07
C SER A 463 -20.81 -31.96 -20.18
N ALA A 464 -20.15 -31.27 -21.11
CA ALA A 464 -20.78 -30.56 -22.21
C ALA A 464 -21.28 -31.48 -23.34
N ASP A 465 -20.81 -32.73 -23.40
CA ASP A 465 -21.34 -33.77 -24.29
C ASP A 465 -22.73 -34.31 -23.84
N LYS A 466 -23.31 -33.78 -22.75
CA LYS A 466 -24.68 -34.09 -22.28
C LYS A 466 -25.69 -33.04 -22.76
N VAL A 467 -26.96 -33.45 -22.89
CA VAL A 467 -28.05 -32.63 -23.46
C VAL A 467 -28.24 -31.29 -22.73
N ASP A 468 -28.06 -31.28 -21.41
CA ASP A 468 -28.03 -30.08 -20.57
C ASP A 468 -26.59 -29.77 -20.13
N GLY A 469 -25.77 -29.26 -21.05
CA GLY A 469 -24.40 -28.83 -20.76
C GLY A 469 -24.38 -27.70 -19.72
N ALA A 470 -23.67 -27.90 -18.61
CA ALA A 470 -23.63 -26.93 -17.51
C ALA A 470 -23.03 -25.58 -17.97
N PRO A 471 -23.65 -24.43 -17.64
CA PRO A 471 -23.21 -23.13 -18.12
C PRO A 471 -21.87 -22.72 -17.48
N LEU A 472 -20.95 -22.27 -18.32
CA LEU A 472 -19.62 -21.79 -17.98
C LEU A 472 -19.62 -20.27 -17.99
N PHE A 473 -20.07 -19.68 -16.89
CA PHE A 473 -19.97 -18.26 -16.64
C PHE A 473 -18.51 -17.86 -16.44
N LEU A 474 -18.04 -16.95 -17.28
CA LEU A 474 -16.68 -16.40 -17.22
C LEU A 474 -16.75 -14.88 -17.36
N GLN A 475 -15.83 -14.18 -16.68
CA GLN A 475 -15.66 -12.74 -16.83
C GLN A 475 -15.01 -12.44 -18.19
N LEU A 476 -15.66 -11.60 -18.99
CA LEU A 476 -15.06 -11.12 -20.24
C LEU A 476 -13.83 -10.27 -19.93
N SER A 477 -12.72 -10.55 -20.62
CA SER A 477 -11.56 -9.65 -20.58
C SER A 477 -11.84 -8.35 -21.33
N ALA A 478 -11.15 -7.27 -20.96
CA ALA A 478 -11.30 -5.97 -21.62
C ALA A 478 -11.20 -6.07 -23.15
N GLU A 479 -10.22 -6.81 -23.67
CA GLU A 479 -10.02 -7.02 -25.10
C GLU A 479 -11.21 -7.71 -25.80
N MET A 480 -11.98 -8.56 -25.10
CA MET A 480 -13.18 -9.18 -25.68
C MET A 480 -14.31 -8.16 -25.85
N ILE A 481 -14.54 -7.34 -24.82
CA ILE A 481 -15.56 -6.28 -24.84
C ILE A 481 -15.23 -5.25 -25.93
N ASP A 482 -13.99 -4.76 -25.96
CA ASP A 482 -13.51 -3.77 -26.93
C ASP A 482 -13.64 -4.29 -28.40
N LEU A 483 -13.58 -5.61 -28.62
CA LEU A 483 -13.70 -6.25 -29.94
C LEU A 483 -15.13 -6.64 -30.35
N GLU A 484 -16.10 -6.67 -29.42
CA GLU A 484 -17.52 -6.95 -29.72
C GLU A 484 -18.30 -5.69 -30.16
N GLY A 485 -17.75 -4.49 -29.94
CA GLY A 485 -18.28 -3.23 -30.44
C GLY A 485 -19.34 -2.57 -29.54
N PRO A 486 -19.79 -1.33 -29.89
CA PRO A 486 -20.59 -0.47 -29.00
C PRO A 486 -22.09 -0.85 -28.95
N GLY A 487 -22.39 -2.15 -28.83
CA GLY A 487 -23.74 -2.73 -28.93
C GLY A 487 -24.48 -2.96 -27.61
N SER A 488 -23.82 -2.85 -26.45
CA SER A 488 -24.48 -3.12 -25.16
C SER A 488 -23.89 -2.31 -24.00
N LEU A 489 -24.76 -1.51 -23.38
CA LEU A 489 -24.55 -0.59 -22.25
C LEU A 489 -23.72 0.68 -22.58
N PRO A 490 -24.10 1.85 -22.03
CA PRO A 490 -23.33 3.06 -22.20
C PRO A 490 -21.98 2.92 -21.49
N HIS A 491 -20.90 3.00 -22.27
CA HIS A 491 -19.57 3.19 -21.71
C HIS A 491 -19.55 4.52 -20.95
N ASN A 492 -19.50 4.45 -19.62
CA ASN A 492 -19.06 5.58 -18.84
C ASN A 492 -17.57 5.76 -19.17
N GLU A 493 -17.22 6.82 -19.90
CA GLU A 493 -15.91 6.99 -20.53
C GLU A 493 -14.79 7.01 -19.47
N GLY A 494 -14.10 5.88 -19.34
CA GLY A 494 -12.83 5.78 -18.62
C GLY A 494 -11.70 6.44 -19.39
N GLY A 495 -11.75 7.76 -19.55
CA GLY A 495 -10.60 8.60 -19.88
C GLY A 495 -9.55 8.56 -18.77
N LEU A 496 -8.48 9.34 -18.88
CA LEU A 496 -7.43 9.40 -17.84
C LEU A 496 -7.88 9.99 -16.48
N ASN A 497 -9.15 10.37 -16.35
CA ASN A 497 -9.74 10.83 -15.11
C ASN A 497 -9.53 9.80 -13.99
N PRO A 498 -8.90 10.17 -12.86
CA PRO A 498 -8.80 9.30 -11.71
C PRO A 498 -10.18 8.85 -11.23
N LEU A 499 -10.23 7.70 -10.55
CA LEU A 499 -11.17 7.59 -9.42
C LEU A 499 -10.87 8.79 -8.52
N GLY A 500 -11.81 9.74 -8.50
CA GLY A 500 -11.60 11.01 -7.83
C GLY A 500 -11.28 10.80 -6.35
N PRO A 501 -10.60 11.77 -5.72
CA PRO A 501 -10.50 11.80 -4.26
C PRO A 501 -11.91 11.69 -3.64
N SER A 502 -12.01 11.16 -2.42
CA SER A 502 -13.32 11.04 -1.74
C SER A 502 -13.99 12.40 -1.61
N GLU A 503 -15.32 12.43 -1.42
CA GLU A 503 -16.04 13.72 -1.38
C GLU A 503 -15.49 14.70 -0.33
N SER A 504 -14.91 14.19 0.78
CA SER A 504 -14.18 14.92 1.82
C SER A 504 -12.83 15.57 1.40
N GLU A 505 -12.39 15.33 0.17
CA GLU A 505 -11.12 15.81 -0.40
C GLU A 505 -11.31 16.65 -1.67
N ARG A 506 -12.57 16.85 -2.12
CA ARG A 506 -12.88 17.83 -3.15
C ARG A 506 -12.92 19.22 -2.54
N PHE A 507 -12.08 20.10 -3.07
CA PHE A 507 -12.16 21.53 -2.81
C PHE A 507 -13.48 22.11 -3.35
N SER A 508 -14.04 23.07 -2.62
CA SER A 508 -15.04 24.00 -3.17
C SER A 508 -14.47 24.81 -4.35
N GLU A 509 -15.32 25.49 -5.13
CA GLU A 509 -14.84 26.35 -6.22
C GLU A 509 -13.88 27.45 -5.75
N ASP A 510 -14.09 27.99 -4.56
CA ASP A 510 -13.25 29.04 -3.99
C ASP A 510 -11.94 28.49 -3.40
N GLU A 511 -11.96 27.28 -2.84
CA GLU A 511 -10.75 26.56 -2.46
C GLU A 511 -9.93 26.10 -3.68
N LEU A 512 -10.58 25.77 -4.82
CA LEU A 512 -9.89 25.51 -6.09
C LEU A 512 -9.17 26.78 -6.60
N LYS A 513 -9.83 27.94 -6.54
CA LYS A 513 -9.20 29.24 -6.89
C LYS A 513 -8.00 29.52 -5.98
N LEU A 514 -8.16 29.35 -4.67
CA LEU A 514 -7.06 29.51 -3.70
C LEU A 514 -5.91 28.54 -3.99
N TYR A 515 -6.20 27.26 -4.25
CA TYR A 515 -5.18 26.26 -4.62
C TYR A 515 -4.40 26.68 -5.88
N GLN A 516 -5.10 27.11 -6.93
CA GLN A 516 -4.47 27.55 -8.18
C GLN A 516 -3.54 28.75 -7.96
N VAL A 517 -3.93 29.74 -7.16
CA VAL A 517 -3.04 30.86 -6.84
C VAL A 517 -1.83 30.40 -6.02
N LEU A 518 -2.00 29.52 -5.02
CA LEU A 518 -0.88 29.01 -4.24
C LEU A 518 0.11 28.17 -5.08
N VAL A 519 -0.39 27.43 -6.08
CA VAL A 519 0.46 26.75 -7.08
C VAL A 519 1.25 27.78 -7.90
N ASN A 520 0.62 28.87 -8.35
CA ASN A 520 1.30 29.93 -9.11
C ASN A 520 2.37 30.65 -8.25
N VAL A 521 2.05 30.99 -6.99
CA VAL A 521 3.01 31.58 -6.03
C VAL A 521 4.21 30.66 -5.83
N ARG A 522 3.98 29.35 -5.64
CA ARG A 522 5.05 28.34 -5.54
C ARG A 522 5.91 28.28 -6.80
N MET A 523 5.29 28.30 -7.99
CA MET A 523 6.03 28.28 -9.26
C MET A 523 6.88 29.54 -9.46
N GLN A 524 6.36 30.73 -9.14
CA GLN A 524 7.09 31.98 -9.29
C GLN A 524 8.31 32.03 -8.36
N LEU A 525 8.14 31.70 -7.07
CA LEU A 525 9.25 31.58 -6.12
C LEU A 525 10.29 30.52 -6.56
N ALA A 526 9.86 29.44 -7.20
CA ALA A 526 10.77 28.41 -7.70
C ALA A 526 11.60 28.90 -8.89
N GLN A 527 10.99 29.67 -9.80
CA GLN A 527 11.67 30.29 -10.94
C GLN A 527 12.69 31.34 -10.49
N ASP A 528 12.33 32.23 -9.57
CA ASP A 528 13.21 33.29 -9.04
C ASP A 528 14.48 32.73 -8.37
N ILE A 529 14.38 31.54 -7.78
CA ILE A 529 15.47 30.84 -7.07
C ILE A 529 16.18 29.81 -7.98
N GLY A 530 15.61 29.49 -9.14
CA GLY A 530 16.12 28.46 -10.06
C GLY A 530 16.00 27.04 -9.52
N THR A 531 14.99 26.74 -8.70
CA THR A 531 14.72 25.43 -8.10
C THR A 531 13.44 24.79 -8.64
N ALA A 532 13.11 23.57 -8.19
CA ALA A 532 11.86 22.89 -8.55
C ALA A 532 10.71 23.32 -7.62
N PRO A 533 9.45 23.46 -8.10
CA PRO A 533 8.32 23.89 -7.27
C PRO A 533 8.11 23.03 -6.02
N TYR A 534 8.19 21.71 -6.14
CA TYR A 534 8.03 20.78 -5.01
C TYR A 534 9.14 20.88 -3.95
N ALA A 535 10.29 21.48 -4.28
CA ALA A 535 11.39 21.68 -3.33
C ALA A 535 11.14 22.87 -2.38
N ILE A 536 10.20 23.77 -2.73
CA ILE A 536 9.68 24.80 -1.81
C ILE A 536 8.68 24.15 -0.86
N CYS A 537 7.60 23.57 -1.38
CA CYS A 537 6.64 22.77 -0.61
C CYS A 537 5.89 21.78 -1.50
N GLY A 538 5.53 20.62 -0.94
CA GLY A 538 4.81 19.58 -1.67
C GLY A 538 3.33 19.92 -1.88
N ASP A 539 2.68 19.23 -2.83
CA ASP A 539 1.25 19.40 -3.13
C ASP A 539 0.36 19.15 -1.91
N GLN A 540 0.70 18.19 -1.05
CA GLN A 540 -0.02 17.94 0.19
C GLN A 540 0.04 19.15 1.14
N THR A 541 1.20 19.80 1.27
CA THR A 541 1.36 21.02 2.08
C THR A 541 0.54 22.18 1.50
N LEU A 542 0.50 22.35 0.16
CA LEU A 542 -0.40 23.32 -0.48
C LEU A 542 -1.88 23.00 -0.21
N ARG A 543 -2.28 21.72 -0.27
CA ARG A 543 -3.65 21.31 0.05
C ARG A 543 -4.01 21.61 1.51
N ASN A 544 -3.07 21.38 2.42
CA ASN A 544 -3.21 21.70 3.83
C ASN A 544 -3.32 23.22 4.06
N PHE A 545 -2.59 24.05 3.30
CA PHE A 545 -2.74 25.52 3.33
C PHE A 545 -4.13 25.98 2.87
N VAL A 546 -4.71 25.35 1.85
CA VAL A 546 -6.06 25.67 1.36
C VAL A 546 -7.14 25.29 2.37
N LYS A 547 -6.97 24.17 3.09
CA LYS A 547 -7.92 23.72 4.13
C LYS A 547 -7.82 24.55 5.42
N MET A 548 -6.62 24.67 5.99
CA MET A 548 -6.42 25.35 7.28
C MET A 548 -6.34 26.88 7.18
N ARG A 549 -6.04 27.42 6.00
CA ARG A 549 -5.96 28.87 5.71
C ARG A 549 -5.18 29.64 6.79
N PRO A 550 -3.91 29.32 7.08
CA PRO A 550 -3.16 29.89 8.20
C PRO A 550 -2.92 31.42 8.07
N SER A 551 -3.33 32.19 9.08
CA SER A 551 -3.11 33.64 9.19
C SER A 551 -1.75 34.04 9.76
N THR A 552 -1.08 33.12 10.46
CA THR A 552 0.15 33.39 11.23
C THR A 552 1.22 32.35 10.98
N THR A 553 2.48 32.75 11.16
CA THR A 553 3.65 31.88 11.05
C THR A 553 3.59 30.69 12.02
N ALA A 554 3.10 30.91 13.24
CA ALA A 554 2.94 29.84 14.24
C ALA A 554 1.94 28.77 13.78
N ARG A 555 0.79 29.15 13.22
CA ARG A 555 -0.18 28.19 12.67
C ARG A 555 0.35 27.49 11.42
N MET A 556 1.07 28.21 10.56
CA MET A 556 1.73 27.61 9.39
C MET A 556 2.83 26.61 9.77
N ALA A 557 3.54 26.82 10.89
CA ALA A 557 4.58 25.92 11.37
C ALA A 557 4.04 24.55 11.80
N ASN A 558 2.77 24.46 12.23
CA ASN A 558 2.10 23.22 12.62
C ASN A 558 1.56 22.41 11.43
N ILE A 559 1.90 22.77 10.19
CA ILE A 559 1.39 22.12 8.97
C ILE A 559 2.43 21.15 8.42
N ASP A 560 2.02 19.89 8.21
CA ASP A 560 2.89 18.85 7.66
C ASP A 560 3.60 19.27 6.36
N GLY A 561 4.92 19.11 6.37
CA GLY A 561 5.84 19.51 5.29
C GLY A 561 6.38 20.94 5.41
N VAL A 562 5.90 21.75 6.36
CA VAL A 562 6.54 23.03 6.71
C VAL A 562 7.71 22.78 7.65
N ASN A 563 8.87 23.37 7.34
CA ASN A 563 10.08 23.27 8.16
C ASN A 563 10.65 24.67 8.47
N GLN A 564 11.63 24.75 9.38
CA GLN A 564 12.22 26.01 9.81
C GLN A 564 12.83 26.85 8.66
N HIS A 565 13.38 26.19 7.64
CA HIS A 565 13.89 26.86 6.44
C HIS A 565 12.75 27.48 5.62
N PHE A 566 11.65 26.75 5.40
CA PHE A 566 10.46 27.29 4.75
C PHE A 566 9.88 28.49 5.52
N ILE A 567 9.77 28.37 6.84
CA ILE A 567 9.29 29.45 7.72
C ILE A 567 10.15 30.71 7.53
N SER A 568 11.47 30.59 7.67
CA SER A 568 12.39 31.74 7.57
C SER A 568 12.42 32.43 6.20
N ARG A 569 12.12 31.71 5.10
CA ARG A 569 12.25 32.26 3.73
C ARG A 569 10.96 32.55 2.99
N TYR A 570 9.90 31.79 3.24
CA TYR A 570 8.73 31.76 2.36
C TYR A 570 7.39 32.06 3.08
N SER A 571 7.30 31.89 4.40
CA SER A 571 6.00 31.96 5.09
C SER A 571 5.26 33.28 4.90
N SER A 572 5.96 34.42 4.88
CA SER A 572 5.38 35.75 4.70
C SER A 572 4.60 35.87 3.39
N VAL A 573 5.19 35.40 2.28
CA VAL A 573 4.59 35.44 0.94
C VAL A 573 3.33 34.57 0.88
N PHE A 574 3.39 33.36 1.44
CA PHE A 574 2.24 32.46 1.48
C PHE A 574 1.11 33.02 2.37
N ILE A 575 1.42 33.45 3.60
CA ILE A 575 0.42 34.02 4.54
C ILE A 575 -0.27 35.24 3.95
N GLN A 576 0.47 36.14 3.27
CA GLN A 576 -0.09 37.32 2.63
C GLN A 576 -1.12 36.94 1.55
N ASN A 577 -0.75 36.04 0.64
CA ASN A 577 -1.65 35.58 -0.44
C ASN A 577 -2.87 34.84 0.12
N ILE A 578 -2.69 33.95 1.10
CA ILE A 578 -3.78 33.21 1.77
C ILE A 578 -4.75 34.20 2.42
N THR A 579 -4.24 35.15 3.21
CA THR A 579 -5.06 36.11 3.97
C THR A 579 -5.78 37.10 3.05
N GLN A 580 -5.18 37.48 1.93
CA GLN A 580 -5.81 38.33 0.94
C GLN A 580 -6.97 37.59 0.23
N LEU A 581 -6.70 36.42 -0.36
CA LEU A 581 -7.71 35.67 -1.11
C LEU A 581 -8.82 35.12 -0.22
N ALA A 582 -8.52 34.73 1.02
CA ALA A 582 -9.57 34.33 1.96
C ALA A 582 -10.54 35.48 2.26
N LYS A 583 -10.07 36.72 2.33
CA LYS A 583 -10.94 37.91 2.46
C LYS A 583 -11.74 38.18 1.18
N GLU A 584 -11.11 38.11 0.02
CA GLU A 584 -11.77 38.32 -1.29
C GLU A 584 -12.86 37.28 -1.57
N LEU A 585 -12.64 36.02 -1.15
CA LEU A 585 -13.55 34.89 -1.32
C LEU A 585 -14.48 34.64 -0.12
N ASN A 586 -14.46 35.52 0.91
CA ASN A 586 -15.23 35.38 2.16
C ASN A 586 -15.02 34.03 2.91
N LEU A 587 -13.84 33.42 2.78
CA LEU A 587 -13.46 32.20 3.48
C LEU A 587 -12.95 32.52 4.90
N GLN A 588 -13.36 31.73 5.90
CA GLN A 588 -12.79 31.85 7.25
C GLN A 588 -11.34 31.40 7.25
N VAL A 589 -10.46 32.33 7.63
CA VAL A 589 -9.05 32.08 7.91
C VAL A 589 -8.95 31.27 9.21
N ASP A 590 -7.85 30.53 9.41
CA ASP A 590 -7.53 29.87 10.68
C ASP A 590 -8.52 28.75 11.12
N ASP A 591 -9.08 28.06 10.14
CA ASP A 591 -10.07 27.00 10.32
C ASP A 591 -9.51 25.84 11.15
N SER A 592 -10.09 25.64 12.33
CA SER A 592 -9.58 24.70 13.34
C SER A 592 -10.16 23.29 13.18
N SER A 593 -11.11 23.10 12.27
CA SER A 593 -11.76 21.81 11.99
C SER A 593 -10.85 20.77 11.31
N ALA A 594 -9.67 21.19 10.84
CA ALA A 594 -8.70 20.35 10.11
C ALA A 594 -7.48 19.90 10.94
N GLY A 595 -7.44 20.22 12.25
CA GLY A 595 -6.28 19.97 13.12
C GLY A 595 -6.24 18.59 13.80
N GLU A 596 -7.32 17.81 13.77
CA GLU A 596 -7.32 16.46 14.37
C GLU A 596 -6.58 15.46 13.47
N SER A 597 -5.41 15.02 13.94
CA SER A 597 -4.54 14.11 13.20
C SER A 597 -5.04 12.66 13.27
N ILE A 598 -5.30 12.07 12.11
CA ILE A 598 -5.20 10.64 11.83
C ILE A 598 -5.98 9.71 12.79
N ALA A 599 -7.31 9.73 12.68
CA ALA A 599 -8.14 8.54 12.96
C ALA A 599 -8.60 7.91 11.63
N VAL A 600 -8.62 6.58 11.55
CA VAL A 600 -8.89 5.82 10.31
C VAL A 600 -10.30 6.11 9.77
N VAL A 601 -10.37 6.71 8.58
CA VAL A 601 -11.63 7.11 7.91
C VAL A 601 -12.41 5.92 7.33
N PRO A 602 -13.69 5.73 7.70
CA PRO A 602 -14.64 4.93 6.91
C PRO A 602 -15.16 5.73 5.69
N LYS A 603 -15.44 5.05 4.58
CA LYS A 603 -15.94 5.65 3.33
C LYS A 603 -17.45 5.99 3.39
N PRO A 604 -17.96 6.88 2.49
CA PRO A 604 -19.09 7.76 2.78
C PRO A 604 -20.50 7.14 2.66
N ALA A 605 -21.47 7.91 3.16
CA ALA A 605 -22.86 7.53 3.36
C ALA A 605 -23.71 7.41 2.09
N GLN A 606 -24.79 6.61 2.19
CA GLN A 606 -25.98 6.74 1.35
C GLN A 606 -27.20 7.07 2.21
N ASN A 607 -27.76 8.26 1.99
CA ASN A 607 -29.14 8.73 2.20
C ASN A 607 -29.87 8.45 3.53
N ASN A 608 -30.25 9.56 4.19
CA ASN A 608 -31.41 9.75 5.07
C ASN A 608 -31.54 8.85 6.31
N LEU A 609 -30.88 9.23 7.42
CA LEU A 609 -31.17 8.72 8.77
C LEU A 609 -30.95 9.78 9.88
N PRO A 610 -31.45 9.55 11.12
CA PRO A 610 -31.48 10.55 12.19
C PRO A 610 -30.10 11.09 12.61
N ARG A 611 -30.02 12.42 12.78
CA ARG A 611 -28.77 13.19 12.96
C ARG A 611 -28.03 13.01 14.30
N SER A 612 -28.39 12.06 15.14
CA SER A 612 -27.77 11.84 16.47
C SER A 612 -26.87 10.60 16.57
N LEU A 613 -26.97 9.64 15.62
CA LEU A 613 -26.27 8.37 15.76
C LEU A 613 -24.84 8.42 15.23
N GLY A 614 -23.86 8.07 16.07
CA GLY A 614 -22.47 7.91 15.64
C GLY A 614 -22.27 6.70 14.72
N ASP A 615 -21.42 6.85 13.70
CA ASP A 615 -21.23 5.92 12.57
C ASP A 615 -21.07 4.44 12.97
N SER A 616 -20.34 4.16 14.06
CA SER A 616 -20.13 2.78 14.54
C SER A 616 -21.42 2.10 15.01
N LYS A 617 -22.35 2.87 15.58
CA LYS A 617 -23.67 2.37 15.99
C LYS A 617 -24.55 2.14 14.77
N PHE A 618 -24.59 3.12 13.87
CA PHE A 618 -25.40 3.06 12.65
C PHE A 618 -24.96 1.90 11.74
N CYS A 619 -23.64 1.76 11.50
CA CYS A 619 -23.08 0.65 10.73
C CYS A 619 -23.42 -0.71 11.34
N SER A 620 -23.39 -0.86 12.67
CA SER A 620 -23.76 -2.12 13.34
C SER A 620 -25.24 -2.45 13.17
N TRP A 621 -26.12 -1.44 13.26
CA TRP A 621 -27.55 -1.58 12.93
C TRP A 621 -27.76 -1.91 11.45
N GLU A 622 -27.05 -1.27 10.52
CA GLU A 622 -27.23 -1.49 9.08
C GLU A 622 -26.80 -2.90 8.65
N LEU A 623 -25.66 -3.38 9.14
CA LEU A 623 -25.16 -4.74 8.89
C LEU A 623 -26.11 -5.80 9.46
N TRP A 624 -26.72 -5.54 10.62
CA TRP A 624 -27.70 -6.44 11.20
C TRP A 624 -29.06 -6.36 10.50
N HIS A 625 -29.61 -5.17 10.33
CA HIS A 625 -30.97 -4.94 9.81
C HIS A 625 -31.05 -5.16 8.30
N LYS A 626 -30.19 -4.50 7.50
CA LYS A 626 -30.25 -4.57 6.02
C LYS A 626 -29.55 -5.81 5.49
N MET A 627 -28.33 -6.12 5.96
CA MET A 627 -27.55 -7.26 5.45
C MET A 627 -27.83 -8.60 6.15
N LYS A 628 -28.73 -8.63 7.15
CA LYS A 628 -29.15 -9.84 7.90
C LYS A 628 -27.98 -10.66 8.49
N LEU A 629 -26.86 -10.00 8.81
CA LEU A 629 -25.73 -10.64 9.48
C LEU A 629 -26.04 -10.87 10.97
N SER A 630 -25.37 -11.86 11.57
CA SER A 630 -25.49 -12.15 13.00
C SER A 630 -24.53 -11.31 13.86
N PHE A 631 -24.81 -11.15 15.15
CA PHE A 631 -23.97 -10.40 16.10
C PHE A 631 -22.49 -10.84 16.03
N GLN A 632 -22.24 -12.15 16.00
CA GLN A 632 -20.91 -12.75 15.86
C GLN A 632 -20.21 -12.37 14.55
N LYS A 633 -20.93 -12.34 13.41
CA LYS A 633 -20.34 -11.96 12.12
C LYS A 633 -20.05 -10.46 12.07
N ILE A 634 -20.90 -9.63 12.65
CA ILE A 634 -20.73 -8.17 12.72
C ILE A 634 -19.55 -7.79 13.62
N ALA A 635 -19.34 -8.51 14.72
CA ALA A 635 -18.20 -8.35 15.62
C ALA A 635 -16.84 -8.44 14.90
N HIS A 636 -16.78 -9.20 13.80
CA HIS A 636 -15.58 -9.46 12.99
C HIS A 636 -15.57 -8.74 11.63
N PHE A 637 -16.62 -7.98 11.29
CA PHE A 637 -16.80 -7.45 9.92
C PHE A 637 -15.95 -6.20 9.65
N ARG A 638 -15.06 -6.28 8.65
CA ARG A 638 -14.24 -5.17 8.12
C ARG A 638 -13.45 -4.36 9.17
N ARG A 639 -12.93 -5.01 10.22
CA ARG A 639 -12.10 -4.36 11.24
C ARG A 639 -10.77 -5.08 11.41
N ALA A 640 -9.70 -4.32 11.65
CA ALA A 640 -8.38 -4.86 11.94
C ALA A 640 -8.30 -5.52 13.33
N VAL A 641 -9.20 -5.14 14.25
CA VAL A 641 -9.37 -5.74 15.58
C VAL A 641 -10.86 -6.06 15.77
N PRO A 642 -11.25 -7.31 16.09
CA PRO A 642 -12.63 -7.66 16.40
C PRO A 642 -13.16 -6.97 17.67
N ILE A 643 -14.47 -6.73 17.73
CA ILE A 643 -15.14 -6.26 18.96
C ILE A 643 -15.92 -7.39 19.64
N LYS A 644 -16.32 -7.21 20.90
CA LYS A 644 -17.19 -8.18 21.59
C LYS A 644 -18.62 -8.09 21.06
N GLU A 645 -19.32 -9.24 21.00
CA GLU A 645 -20.72 -9.32 20.58
C GLU A 645 -21.64 -8.45 21.44
N GLN A 646 -21.36 -8.35 22.75
CA GLN A 646 -22.05 -7.45 23.69
C GLN A 646 -22.00 -5.97 23.25
N THR A 647 -20.90 -5.54 22.63
CA THR A 647 -20.74 -4.18 22.09
C THR A 647 -21.59 -3.99 20.84
N VAL A 648 -21.68 -5.01 19.96
CA VAL A 648 -22.59 -5.01 18.80
C VAL A 648 -24.04 -4.88 19.24
N ILE A 649 -24.46 -5.69 20.22
CA ILE A 649 -25.82 -5.68 20.79
C ILE A 649 -26.14 -4.29 21.36
N SER A 650 -25.24 -3.70 22.15
CA SER A 650 -25.44 -2.35 22.70
C SER A 650 -25.55 -1.27 21.61
N TYR A 651 -24.77 -1.38 20.54
CA TYR A 651 -24.80 -0.43 19.42
C TYR A 651 -26.12 -0.49 18.63
N ILE A 652 -26.69 -1.68 18.46
CA ILE A 652 -27.98 -1.86 17.77
C ILE A 652 -29.14 -1.40 18.67
N LEU A 653 -29.09 -1.67 19.98
CA LEU A 653 -30.09 -1.15 20.93
C LEU A 653 -30.09 0.39 21.00
N ASP A 654 -28.92 1.02 20.99
CA ASP A 654 -28.81 2.48 20.93
C ASP A 654 -29.37 3.03 19.60
N ALA A 655 -29.16 2.36 18.48
CA ALA A 655 -29.76 2.74 17.20
C ALA A 655 -31.30 2.73 17.24
N ALA A 656 -31.88 1.75 17.94
CA ALA A 656 -33.33 1.66 18.10
C ALA A 656 -33.90 2.77 19.00
N ARG A 657 -33.18 3.21 20.03
CA ARG A 657 -33.59 4.32 20.92
C ARG A 657 -33.66 5.65 20.18
N ASP A 658 -32.74 5.87 19.26
CA ASP A 658 -32.66 7.05 18.39
C ASP A 658 -33.57 6.93 17.14
N GLY A 659 -34.50 5.96 17.13
CA GLY A 659 -35.59 5.87 16.15
C GLY A 659 -35.29 5.08 14.87
N CYS A 660 -34.22 4.27 14.83
CA CYS A 660 -34.00 3.37 13.69
C CYS A 660 -34.95 2.16 13.73
N GLU A 661 -35.55 1.79 12.60
CA GLU A 661 -36.47 0.64 12.51
C GLU A 661 -35.81 -0.67 12.97
N MET A 662 -36.50 -1.48 13.77
CA MET A 662 -35.94 -2.74 14.25
C MET A 662 -36.97 -3.88 14.24
N ASN A 663 -36.56 -5.03 13.69
CA ASN A 663 -37.30 -6.27 13.79
C ASN A 663 -37.00 -6.90 15.16
N TRP A 664 -37.76 -6.51 16.17
CA TRP A 664 -37.53 -6.93 17.55
C TRP A 664 -37.68 -8.44 17.76
N SER A 665 -38.55 -9.12 17.01
CA SER A 665 -38.72 -10.58 17.11
C SER A 665 -37.44 -11.33 16.73
N ARG A 666 -36.83 -11.01 15.59
CA ARG A 666 -35.52 -11.56 15.21
C ARG A 666 -34.43 -11.20 16.23
N PHE A 667 -34.45 -9.98 16.77
CA PHE A 667 -33.46 -9.55 17.77
C PHE A 667 -33.57 -10.35 19.07
N CYS A 668 -34.79 -10.63 19.52
CA CYS A 668 -35.05 -11.45 20.71
C CYS A 668 -34.71 -12.92 20.47
N GLU A 669 -35.03 -13.46 19.30
CA GLU A 669 -34.68 -14.83 18.89
C GLU A 669 -33.15 -15.03 18.84
N GLU A 670 -32.42 -14.12 18.19
CA GLU A 670 -30.95 -14.19 18.09
C GLU A 670 -30.24 -13.98 19.44
N LEU A 671 -30.88 -13.29 20.39
CA LEU A 671 -30.39 -13.10 21.76
C LEU A 671 -30.84 -14.21 22.73
N GLY A 672 -31.81 -15.04 22.36
CA GLY A 672 -32.45 -16.03 23.25
C GLY A 672 -33.41 -15.43 24.29
N LEU A 673 -33.95 -14.22 24.08
CA LEU A 673 -34.89 -13.56 24.99
C LEU A 673 -36.32 -14.08 24.77
N THR A 674 -36.73 -15.08 25.58
CA THR A 674 -38.08 -15.67 25.55
C THR A 674 -39.09 -14.88 26.40
N LEU A 675 -40.38 -15.14 26.19
CA LEU A 675 -41.48 -14.60 27.00
C LEU A 675 -41.32 -14.92 28.50
N GLU A 676 -40.82 -16.11 28.82
CA GLU A 676 -40.57 -16.55 30.20
C GLU A 676 -39.46 -15.71 30.87
N ILE A 677 -38.35 -15.50 30.17
CA ILE A 677 -37.24 -14.65 30.64
C ILE A 677 -37.69 -13.20 30.78
N ALA A 678 -38.47 -12.68 29.83
CA ALA A 678 -39.06 -11.34 29.90
C ALA A 678 -39.98 -11.18 31.14
N SER A 679 -40.77 -12.20 31.48
CA SER A 679 -41.63 -12.20 32.67
C SER A 679 -40.80 -12.23 33.97
N GLN A 680 -39.72 -13.03 34.02
CA GLN A 680 -38.78 -13.03 35.15
C GLN A 680 -38.12 -11.65 35.34
N ILE A 681 -37.68 -10.99 34.26
CA ILE A 681 -37.09 -9.64 34.31
C ILE A 681 -38.11 -8.62 34.86
N ARG A 682 -39.37 -8.68 34.42
CA ARG A 682 -40.47 -7.83 34.93
C ARG A 682 -40.70 -8.00 36.44
N LEU A 683 -40.68 -9.24 36.93
CA LEU A 683 -40.80 -9.54 38.36
C LEU A 683 -39.58 -9.03 39.16
N ALA A 684 -38.36 -9.22 38.65
CA ALA A 684 -37.13 -8.72 39.28
C ALA A 684 -37.12 -7.19 39.38
N ILE A 685 -37.53 -6.46 38.33
CA ILE A 685 -37.66 -5.00 38.35
C ILE A 685 -38.68 -4.55 39.41
N THR A 686 -39.82 -5.25 39.52
CA THR A 686 -40.87 -4.95 40.50
C THR A 686 -40.36 -5.15 41.94
N LYS A 687 -39.54 -6.17 42.18
CA LYS A 687 -38.91 -6.45 43.49
C LYS A 687 -37.81 -5.45 43.85
N VAL A 688 -37.02 -5.00 42.88
CA VAL A 688 -35.94 -4.00 43.05
C VAL A 688 -36.48 -2.57 43.17
N GLY A 689 -37.67 -2.30 42.63
CA GLY A 689 -38.35 -1.00 42.71
C GLY A 689 -37.73 0.11 41.84
N SER A 690 -36.82 -0.22 40.91
CA SER A 690 -36.21 0.75 39.98
C SER A 690 -35.65 0.03 38.74
N PRO A 691 -36.04 0.44 37.51
CA PRO A 691 -35.54 -0.17 36.27
C PRO A 691 -34.09 0.22 35.93
N GLU A 692 -33.55 1.28 36.52
CA GLU A 692 -32.20 1.79 36.22
C GLU A 692 -31.09 0.99 36.93
N LYS A 693 -31.43 0.22 37.96
CA LYS A 693 -30.48 -0.52 38.81
C LYS A 693 -30.15 -1.90 38.24
N LEU A 694 -29.47 -1.93 37.09
CA LEU A 694 -29.13 -3.16 36.35
C LEU A 694 -28.46 -4.26 37.19
N LYS A 695 -27.55 -3.91 38.10
CA LYS A 695 -26.84 -4.90 38.95
C LYS A 695 -27.78 -5.59 39.95
N PRO A 696 -28.53 -4.87 40.81
CA PRO A 696 -29.58 -5.47 41.65
C PRO A 696 -30.64 -6.28 40.86
N ILE A 697 -31.03 -5.83 39.67
CA ILE A 697 -31.96 -6.61 38.82
C ILE A 697 -31.32 -7.94 38.40
N LYS A 698 -30.04 -7.94 38.02
CA LYS A 698 -29.34 -9.16 37.63
C LYS A 698 -29.08 -10.13 38.79
N GLU A 699 -28.88 -9.62 40.00
CA GLU A 699 -28.70 -10.41 41.23
C GLU A 699 -29.97 -11.18 41.63
N GLU A 700 -31.15 -10.74 41.17
CA GLU A 700 -32.45 -11.40 41.34
C GLU A 700 -32.83 -12.35 40.18
N LEU A 701 -31.95 -12.53 39.18
CA LEU A 701 -32.22 -13.31 37.97
C LEU A 701 -31.26 -14.48 37.77
N PRO A 702 -31.71 -15.66 37.29
CA PRO A 702 -30.85 -16.85 37.18
C PRO A 702 -29.68 -16.62 36.20
N GLU A 703 -28.61 -17.42 36.33
CA GLU A 703 -27.33 -17.19 35.62
C GLU A 703 -27.47 -17.13 34.09
N ASN A 704 -28.43 -17.84 33.51
CA ASN A 704 -28.71 -17.83 32.07
C ASN A 704 -29.24 -16.49 31.53
N VAL A 705 -29.76 -15.60 32.38
CA VAL A 705 -30.25 -14.27 31.97
C VAL A 705 -29.09 -13.27 31.96
N THR A 706 -28.71 -12.80 30.76
CA THR A 706 -27.58 -11.89 30.57
C THR A 706 -27.94 -10.42 30.82
N TYR A 707 -26.94 -9.56 31.04
CA TYR A 707 -27.15 -8.11 31.11
C TYR A 707 -27.70 -7.53 29.80
N GLU A 708 -27.36 -8.14 28.67
CA GLU A 708 -27.87 -7.81 27.35
C GLU A 708 -29.37 -8.08 27.24
N MET A 709 -29.86 -9.23 27.72
CA MET A 709 -31.30 -9.55 27.78
C MET A 709 -32.09 -8.50 28.60
N ILE A 710 -31.57 -8.10 29.76
CA ILE A 710 -32.19 -7.09 30.62
C ILE A 710 -32.24 -5.72 29.90
N LYS A 711 -31.15 -5.30 29.26
CA LYS A 711 -31.09 -4.04 28.49
C LYS A 711 -32.04 -4.05 27.29
N THR A 712 -32.16 -5.18 26.61
CA THR A 712 -33.10 -5.35 25.48
C THR A 712 -34.54 -5.21 25.96
N PHE A 713 -34.93 -5.93 27.02
CA PHE A 713 -36.26 -5.85 27.62
C PHE A 713 -36.63 -4.41 28.02
N LEU A 714 -35.77 -3.72 28.77
CA LEU A 714 -35.98 -2.33 29.18
C LEU A 714 -36.11 -1.37 27.98
N THR A 715 -35.46 -1.66 26.86
CA THR A 715 -35.55 -0.83 25.64
C THR A 715 -36.84 -1.11 24.87
N ILE A 716 -37.33 -2.36 24.84
CA ILE A 716 -38.65 -2.71 24.28
C ILE A 716 -39.77 -1.98 25.04
N GLU A 717 -39.70 -1.97 26.39
CA GLU A 717 -40.67 -1.23 27.21
C GLU A 717 -40.57 0.28 27.00
N GLY A 718 -39.35 0.84 26.95
CA GLY A 718 -39.13 2.27 26.73
C GLY A 718 -39.60 2.79 25.35
N VAL A 719 -39.69 1.91 24.34
CA VAL A 719 -40.22 2.21 23.00
C VAL A 719 -41.73 1.92 22.90
N GLY A 720 -42.36 1.37 23.94
CA GLY A 720 -43.82 1.20 24.04
C GLY A 720 -44.40 0.02 23.26
N LEU A 721 -43.60 -1.02 22.99
CA LEU A 721 -44.03 -2.19 22.21
C LEU A 721 -44.68 -3.27 23.08
N SER A 722 -45.76 -3.88 22.59
CA SER A 722 -46.52 -4.91 23.32
C SER A 722 -45.92 -6.32 23.20
N GLU A 723 -46.38 -7.25 24.05
CA GLU A 723 -45.91 -8.65 24.17
C GLU A 723 -45.93 -9.48 22.87
N GLN A 724 -46.55 -8.99 21.80
CA GLN A 724 -46.56 -9.63 20.48
C GLN A 724 -45.14 -9.81 19.90
N VAL A 725 -44.16 -8.98 20.31
CA VAL A 725 -42.74 -9.10 19.91
C VAL A 725 -42.16 -10.49 20.21
N PHE A 726 -42.59 -11.12 21.30
CA PHE A 726 -42.04 -12.38 21.82
C PHE A 726 -42.76 -13.64 21.29
N ARG A 727 -43.67 -13.50 20.32
CA ARG A 727 -44.39 -14.65 19.72
C ARG A 727 -43.66 -15.14 18.46
N SER A 728 -43.29 -16.41 18.45
CA SER A 728 -42.89 -17.11 17.22
C SER A 728 -44.08 -17.24 16.26
N VAL A 729 -43.82 -17.14 14.95
CA VAL A 729 -44.84 -17.29 13.91
C VAL A 729 -45.40 -18.73 13.90
N PRO A 730 -46.71 -18.96 13.72
CA PRO A 730 -47.27 -20.31 13.60
C PRO A 730 -46.85 -20.98 12.29
N THR A 731 -46.56 -22.28 12.35
CA THR A 731 -46.36 -23.13 11.17
C THR A 731 -47.65 -23.88 10.82
N ASP A 732 -48.37 -23.37 9.82
CA ASP A 732 -49.35 -24.08 8.98
C ASP A 732 -48.78 -24.08 7.55
N GLY A 733 -48.86 -25.11 6.69
CA GLY A 733 -49.18 -26.55 6.74
C GLY A 733 -48.47 -27.18 5.51
N SER A 734 -48.60 -28.45 5.11
CA SER A 734 -49.47 -29.56 5.49
C SER A 734 -48.88 -30.86 4.89
N GLU A 735 -49.09 -31.98 5.59
CA GLU A 735 -49.30 -33.35 5.05
C GLU A 735 -48.38 -33.91 3.94
N ALA A 736 -47.58 -34.91 4.33
CA ALA A 736 -47.54 -36.19 3.63
C ALA A 736 -47.27 -37.30 4.65
N ASP A 737 -48.25 -38.19 4.87
CA ASP A 737 -48.06 -39.42 5.64
C ASP A 737 -47.10 -40.37 4.90
N GLU A 738 -46.27 -41.10 5.66
CA GLU A 738 -46.24 -42.56 5.54
C GLU A 738 -45.62 -43.20 6.80
N ASN A 739 -46.30 -44.21 7.34
CA ASN A 739 -45.76 -45.05 8.40
C ASN A 739 -44.71 -45.99 7.83
N ASP A 740 -43.61 -46.22 8.55
CA ASP A 740 -43.17 -47.61 8.72
C ASP A 740 -42.46 -47.85 10.06
N ASN A 741 -42.62 -49.05 10.61
CA ASN A 741 -42.30 -49.39 11.99
C ASN A 741 -41.63 -50.76 12.11
N GLN A 742 -40.29 -50.79 12.13
CA GLN A 742 -39.39 -51.89 12.51
C GLN A 742 -37.93 -51.40 12.35
N GLY A 743 -36.94 -51.72 13.19
CA GLY A 743 -36.91 -52.46 14.46
C GLY A 743 -35.48 -52.94 14.77
N CYS A 744 -35.07 -52.94 16.06
CA CYS A 744 -33.79 -53.46 16.58
C CYS A 744 -32.47 -52.77 16.09
N SER A 745 -31.36 -52.76 16.85
CA SER A 745 -31.06 -53.43 18.13
C SER A 745 -30.13 -52.59 19.02
N VAL A 746 -30.30 -52.73 20.34
CA VAL A 746 -29.39 -52.20 21.37
C VAL A 746 -28.21 -53.14 21.56
N LEU A 747 -26.99 -52.59 21.67
CA LEU A 747 -25.92 -53.20 22.47
C LEU A 747 -25.17 -52.13 23.28
N THR A 748 -25.46 -52.10 24.57
CA THR A 748 -24.66 -51.54 25.67
C THR A 748 -23.38 -52.34 25.89
N VAL A 749 -22.28 -51.69 26.33
CA VAL A 749 -21.48 -52.12 27.51
C VAL A 749 -20.84 -50.87 28.17
N ASP A 750 -20.76 -50.91 29.49
CA ASP A 750 -20.39 -49.86 30.45
C ASP A 750 -18.90 -49.83 30.89
N VAL A 751 -18.44 -48.61 31.28
CA VAL A 751 -17.77 -48.21 32.56
C VAL A 751 -16.44 -48.88 33.03
N CYS A 752 -15.78 -48.16 33.97
CA CYS A 752 -14.64 -48.46 34.85
C CYS A 752 -13.28 -47.93 34.34
N ASP A 753 -12.63 -46.88 34.88
CA ASP A 753 -12.39 -46.42 36.28
C ASP A 753 -11.26 -47.20 37.01
N ALA A 754 -10.22 -46.46 37.46
CA ALA A 754 -9.24 -46.83 38.53
C ALA A 754 -8.06 -45.83 38.65
N SER A 755 -7.93 -45.20 39.82
CA SER A 755 -6.62 -44.85 40.45
C SER A 755 -6.18 -46.02 41.39
N PRO A 756 -5.13 -45.99 42.27
CA PRO A 756 -4.18 -44.93 42.65
C PRO A 756 -2.72 -45.43 42.94
N SER A 757 -1.95 -44.66 43.75
CA SER A 757 -0.76 -44.99 44.61
C SER A 757 0.55 -44.24 44.25
N THR A 758 0.96 -43.21 45.00
CA THR A 758 1.75 -43.17 46.26
C THR A 758 3.17 -43.76 46.26
N LYS A 759 4.18 -42.89 46.50
CA LYS A 759 5.21 -43.11 47.55
C LYS A 759 5.99 -41.83 47.92
N ARG A 760 6.42 -41.77 49.18
CA ARG A 760 7.25 -40.72 49.81
C ARG A 760 8.74 -41.01 49.62
N GLY A 761 9.58 -39.98 49.76
CA GLY A 761 11.01 -40.09 50.05
C GLY A 761 11.52 -38.84 50.76
N GLN A 762 11.96 -38.97 52.01
CA GLN A 762 12.45 -37.90 52.88
C GLN A 762 13.67 -38.43 53.65
N THR A 763 14.79 -37.70 53.65
CA THR A 763 15.94 -37.70 54.60
C THR A 763 16.87 -36.56 54.15
N ASP A 764 17.11 -35.47 54.88
CA ASP A 764 17.75 -35.24 56.21
C ASP A 764 19.30 -35.26 56.21
N GLY A 765 19.90 -34.26 56.90
CA GLY A 765 21.35 -33.99 57.00
C GLY A 765 21.72 -32.52 56.68
N THR A 766 21.69 -31.48 57.55
CA THR A 766 22.30 -31.30 58.91
C THR A 766 23.84 -31.09 58.78
N LEU A 767 24.53 -30.01 59.21
CA LEU A 767 24.23 -28.79 60.01
C LEU A 767 25.43 -27.77 59.98
N ILE A 768 25.29 -26.60 60.64
CA ILE A 768 26.36 -25.78 61.33
C ILE A 768 27.32 -24.90 60.46
N TYR A 769 27.76 -23.65 60.79
CA TYR A 769 27.58 -22.63 61.87
C TYR A 769 27.50 -21.22 61.19
N GLY A 770 26.70 -20.24 61.64
CA GLY A 770 27.10 -19.13 62.57
C GLY A 770 27.62 -17.87 61.80
N ASP A 771 27.30 -16.60 62.09
CA ASP A 771 26.46 -15.98 63.12
C ASP A 771 25.83 -14.65 62.61
N GLU A 772 24.64 -14.32 63.11
CA GLU A 772 24.05 -12.96 63.19
C GLU A 772 24.43 -12.35 64.57
N PRO A 773 24.34 -11.02 64.88
CA PRO A 773 23.11 -10.24 64.68
C PRO A 773 23.21 -8.67 64.64
N ALA A 774 22.01 -8.05 64.66
CA ALA A 774 21.66 -6.82 65.39
C ALA A 774 21.98 -5.43 64.80
N SER A 775 20.97 -4.88 64.12
CA SER A 775 20.31 -3.59 64.41
C SER A 775 21.07 -2.47 65.16
N LYS A 776 21.03 -1.24 64.59
CA LYS A 776 20.83 -0.02 65.39
C LYS A 776 20.26 1.15 64.57
N LEU A 777 19.11 1.64 65.01
CA LEU A 777 18.68 3.03 64.79
C LEU A 777 19.61 3.95 65.60
N GLN A 778 20.28 4.91 64.96
CA GLN A 778 20.63 6.18 65.61
C GLN A 778 20.93 7.29 64.59
N LYS A 779 20.43 8.49 64.88
CA LYS A 779 20.63 9.72 64.11
C LYS A 779 22.04 10.28 64.34
N ILE A 780 22.78 10.57 63.28
CA ILE A 780 23.89 11.56 63.16
C ILE A 780 23.93 11.93 61.66
N ASP A 781 23.94 13.19 61.18
CA ASP A 781 23.53 14.49 61.74
C ASP A 781 23.18 15.42 60.55
N GLU A 782 22.60 16.60 60.79
CA GLU A 782 22.36 17.61 59.74
C GLU A 782 23.67 18.30 59.31
N GLN A 783 24.12 18.08 58.06
CA GLN A 783 24.98 19.03 57.35
C GLN A 783 24.32 19.47 56.04
N ASP A 784 23.79 20.69 56.09
CA ASP A 784 22.94 21.34 55.12
C ASP A 784 23.74 21.83 53.88
N VAL A 785 24.27 20.89 53.08
CA VAL A 785 24.94 21.19 51.80
C VAL A 785 23.88 21.39 50.72
N LYS A 786 23.28 22.58 50.70
CA LYS A 786 22.29 22.98 49.69
C LYS A 786 22.94 23.10 48.31
N SER A 787 22.68 22.12 47.45
CA SER A 787 23.11 22.10 46.05
C SER A 787 22.47 23.22 45.23
N THR A 788 23.20 23.68 44.22
CA THR A 788 22.68 24.54 43.14
C THR A 788 21.77 23.72 42.22
N ALA A 789 20.66 24.32 41.76
CA ALA A 789 19.77 23.69 40.78
C ALA A 789 20.47 23.58 39.42
N THR A 790 20.73 22.35 38.96
CA THR A 790 21.15 22.03 37.59
C THR A 790 20.20 20.97 37.01
N GLU A 791 20.17 20.82 35.68
CA GLU A 791 19.36 19.81 35.00
C GLU A 791 19.64 18.39 35.56
N ASP A 792 20.92 18.00 35.65
CA ASP A 792 21.33 16.70 36.18
C ASP A 792 20.90 16.48 37.65
N ALA A 793 21.05 17.50 38.51
CA ALA A 793 20.73 17.36 39.93
C ALA A 793 19.22 17.28 40.19
N ILE A 794 18.42 18.00 39.40
CA ILE A 794 16.95 17.89 39.45
C ILE A 794 16.52 16.53 38.90
N LEU A 795 17.12 16.05 37.81
CA LEU A 795 16.87 14.70 37.28
C LEU A 795 17.18 13.60 38.30
N GLU A 796 18.33 13.66 38.97
CA GLU A 796 18.70 12.67 40.00
C GLU A 796 17.72 12.68 41.19
N MET A 797 17.27 13.87 41.62
CA MET A 797 16.24 14.01 42.65
C MET A 797 14.89 13.41 42.24
N VAL A 798 14.49 13.57 40.97
CA VAL A 798 13.22 13.04 40.44
C VAL A 798 13.33 11.54 40.15
N ALA A 799 14.48 11.04 39.71
CA ALA A 799 14.73 9.61 39.48
C ALA A 799 14.70 8.79 40.79
N GLY A 800 15.16 9.38 41.90
CA GLY A 800 15.18 8.71 43.21
C GLY A 800 13.84 8.66 43.94
N ARG A 801 12.73 9.14 43.37
CA ARG A 801 11.43 9.28 44.06
C ARG A 801 10.25 8.98 43.15
N ASP A 802 9.18 8.45 43.71
CA ASP A 802 7.93 8.13 43.00
C ASP A 802 7.06 9.40 42.82
N GLY A 803 7.63 10.39 42.12
CA GLY A 803 7.07 11.73 41.92
C GLY A 803 7.59 12.79 42.91
N VAL A 804 7.93 13.98 42.39
CA VAL A 804 8.41 15.13 43.18
C VAL A 804 7.60 16.38 42.83
N SER A 805 7.10 17.11 43.83
CA SER A 805 6.38 18.36 43.57
C SER A 805 7.32 19.52 43.25
N LEU A 806 6.84 20.55 42.55
CA LEU A 806 7.61 21.79 42.33
C LEU A 806 8.06 22.44 43.65
N GLU A 807 7.24 22.33 44.70
CA GLU A 807 7.55 22.91 46.01
C GLU A 807 8.67 22.15 46.72
N ASP A 808 8.77 20.83 46.53
CA ASP A 808 9.89 20.03 47.03
C ASP A 808 11.20 20.37 46.31
N VAL A 809 11.17 20.52 44.98
CA VAL A 809 12.36 20.93 44.19
C VAL A 809 12.86 22.30 44.65
N VAL A 810 11.98 23.30 44.72
CA VAL A 810 12.31 24.67 45.14
C VAL A 810 12.72 24.76 46.62
N LYS A 811 12.31 23.80 47.46
CA LYS A 811 12.74 23.70 48.86
C LYS A 811 14.08 22.98 49.02
N HIS A 812 14.43 22.09 48.10
CA HIS A 812 15.67 21.31 48.14
C HIS A 812 16.87 22.07 47.54
N PHE A 813 16.66 22.80 46.46
CA PHE A 813 17.70 23.61 45.81
C PHE A 813 17.57 25.08 46.18
N ASN A 814 18.70 25.74 46.45
CA ASN A 814 18.75 27.14 46.91
C ASN A 814 18.52 28.19 45.78
N GLY A 815 18.02 27.75 44.62
CA GLY A 815 17.78 28.60 43.44
C GLY A 815 16.47 29.39 43.53
N SER A 816 16.28 30.38 42.67
CA SER A 816 14.98 31.05 42.60
C SER A 816 13.90 30.08 42.12
N LYS A 817 12.66 30.28 42.57
CA LYS A 817 11.50 29.51 42.09
C LYS A 817 11.36 29.57 40.56
N ARG A 818 11.86 30.64 39.94
CA ARG A 818 11.88 30.83 38.50
C ARG A 818 12.91 29.94 37.80
N GLU A 819 14.15 29.89 38.27
CA GLU A 819 15.20 29.03 37.69
C GLU A 819 14.82 27.54 37.78
N CYS A 820 14.24 27.10 38.90
CA CYS A 820 13.80 25.70 39.05
C CYS A 820 12.65 25.35 38.09
N VAL A 821 11.77 26.31 37.77
CA VAL A 821 10.72 26.13 36.76
C VAL A 821 11.32 26.13 35.35
N GLU A 822 12.19 27.08 35.02
CA GLU A 822 12.84 27.15 33.69
C GLU A 822 13.67 25.88 33.41
N ILE A 823 14.30 25.27 34.42
CA ILE A 823 14.98 23.98 34.32
C ILE A 823 13.98 22.81 34.16
N LEU A 824 12.90 22.75 34.97
CA LEU A 824 11.90 21.69 34.84
C LEU A 824 11.15 21.75 33.50
N ASP A 825 10.85 22.94 33.00
CA ASP A 825 10.25 23.16 31.69
C ASP A 825 11.22 22.76 30.57
N SER A 826 12.54 23.01 30.71
CA SER A 826 13.59 22.49 29.80
C SER A 826 13.59 20.96 29.78
N LEU A 827 13.58 20.32 30.94
CA LEU A 827 13.59 18.86 31.07
C LEU A 827 12.30 18.21 30.55
N GLU A 828 11.13 18.86 30.70
CA GLU A 828 9.86 18.41 30.14
C GLU A 828 9.82 18.62 28.61
N CYS A 829 10.34 19.74 28.09
CA CYS A 829 10.54 19.95 26.64
C CYS A 829 11.51 18.93 26.00
N ASN A 830 12.50 18.47 26.76
CA ASN A 830 13.47 17.47 26.34
C ASN A 830 13.01 16.01 26.56
N PHE A 831 11.77 15.79 27.03
CA PHE A 831 11.19 14.47 27.32
C PHE A 831 11.98 13.63 28.33
N LEU A 832 12.64 14.28 29.30
CA LEU A 832 13.38 13.61 30.38
C LEU A 832 12.53 13.48 31.66
N VAL A 833 11.56 14.38 31.86
CA VAL A 833 10.51 14.26 32.88
C VAL A 833 9.14 14.55 32.30
N TYR A 834 8.09 14.11 32.98
CA TYR A 834 6.69 14.43 32.67
C TYR A 834 5.90 14.73 33.96
N LYS A 835 4.84 15.54 33.83
CA LYS A 835 4.00 15.94 34.97
C LYS A 835 2.74 15.10 35.10
N ARG A 836 2.53 14.48 36.27
CA ARG A 836 1.33 13.68 36.62
C ARG A 836 0.78 14.11 37.98
N ASN A 837 -0.50 14.47 38.03
CA ASN A 837 -1.20 14.91 39.25
C ASN A 837 -0.49 16.04 40.04
N GLY A 838 0.31 16.88 39.37
CA GLY A 838 1.06 17.98 39.99
C GLY A 838 2.52 17.66 40.36
N SER A 839 2.91 16.38 40.33
CA SER A 839 4.29 15.93 40.55
C SER A 839 5.02 15.67 39.23
N TYR A 840 6.31 15.94 39.19
CA TYR A 840 7.21 15.57 38.10
C TYR A 840 7.75 14.15 38.34
N MET A 841 7.83 13.35 37.29
CA MET A 841 8.37 11.98 37.27
C MET A 841 9.32 11.82 36.08
N VAL A 842 10.34 10.97 36.19
CA VAL A 842 11.17 10.59 35.03
C VAL A 842 10.35 9.72 34.07
N LEU A 843 10.58 9.88 32.76
CA LEU A 843 9.93 9.12 31.68
C LEU A 843 10.45 7.68 31.55
#